data_AF-A0A914QDM7-F1
#
_entry.id   AF-A0A914QDM7-F1
#
_cell.length_a   1.000
_cell.length_b   1.000
_cell.length_c   1.000
_cell.angle_alpha   90.00
_cell.angle_beta   90.00
_cell.angle_gamma   90.00
#
_symmetry.space_group_name_H-M   'P 1'
#
loop_
_entity.id
_entity.type
_entity.pdbx_description
1 polymer ?
#
loop_
_entity_poly.entity_id
_entity_poly.type
_entity_poly.pdbx_seq_one_letter_code
_entity_poly.pdbx_strand_id
1 'polypeptide(L)'
;MTFDDSYQYLVTFFDSIRDQNFSDNDIMNLCKQSINETRIHPNEESINRAESLVVSGLLNEQKLLTSYTFQYKHWNNPEAVIVICKKLENIFNTLTCDYTNALERYKFCARAFDFFSWMLDGIRYSIVKLDPLSPSIQSSIKYLLKALKEFTSKPFFLLLIYTYIHHSQPKINKEILLSHANLVVKESKKYFTIDKNQQHINSEDVKDFMDSLIVLPEIIQKVINGPRGKVQKTKYSTLPECHPGVLTLGTIFSCFNVTESDLEVAETILIFSHTVGIFRADMLFDILQIGPLIQAQDCHSQRNSLVEIFVYLRVPNILKLLIFELGVKKESLLLALKRLVKAKSLLNTVDLKTKSHLVKHWLKTFLELNLINVEEYENLLQIRNSEIQTNSSLSFLLDEKISDDSSLKKVKLAEQITSIIRKFMAQEDEKFLAIVEKFLLTTDGMMERVMAVMCATDELRDFALRLAKINQACENHLTDMGPLRHNRLHVFDTTFLLLIRIKYVFKDLRITLTQPELDQSRFFSWWSVYEKGLLEKSPLTTTENKDIFLTQYNILKSAKPFWNDTDEVGSIIDNIPGIGDLIFDDFRRGWPGIEKSIESMLIAFQQFPCIFVCFIQWLETQTPMSDNIRDFSRKVVEICKESLPKASSKSWAFAFYAVDSAIQHLTNRTPDAPYHVKSFLLTIAHRVMPKTHFMQAPEKVELKDAYYIATQQGYATPDQKLHKN
;
A
#
# COMPACT_ATOMS: atom_id res chain seq x y z
N MET A 1 -29.17 15.08 44.47
CA MET A 1 -28.89 14.21 43.32
C MET A 1 -28.10 13.02 43.83
N THR A 2 -28.60 11.82 43.60
CA THR A 2 -27.90 10.56 43.92
C THR A 2 -27.00 10.15 42.75
N PHE A 3 -26.19 9.11 42.95
CA PHE A 3 -25.22 8.62 41.96
C PHE A 3 -25.88 8.24 40.62
N ASP A 4 -27.10 7.70 40.66
CA ASP A 4 -27.89 7.36 39.47
C ASP A 4 -28.35 8.60 38.69
N ASP A 5 -28.77 9.69 39.35
CA ASP A 5 -29.16 10.94 38.66
C ASP A 5 -28.01 11.48 37.79
N SER A 6 -26.78 11.38 38.30
CA SER A 6 -25.56 11.87 37.62
C SER A 6 -25.14 10.97 36.46
N TYR A 7 -25.34 9.65 36.56
CA TYR A 7 -25.10 8.73 35.45
C TYR A 7 -26.17 8.89 34.36
N GLN A 8 -27.43 9.05 34.74
CA GLN A 8 -28.54 9.34 33.82
C GLN A 8 -28.28 10.65 33.05
N TYR A 9 -27.78 11.70 33.75
CA TYR A 9 -27.41 12.98 33.16
C TYR A 9 -26.22 12.86 32.20
N LEU A 10 -25.22 12.02 32.50
CA LEU A 10 -24.10 11.75 31.59
C LEU A 10 -24.53 10.99 30.33
N VAL A 11 -25.42 10.00 30.45
CA VAL A 11 -25.99 9.29 29.29
C VAL A 11 -26.82 10.25 28.43
N THR A 12 -27.72 11.05 29.02
CA THR A 12 -28.46 12.08 28.26
C THR A 12 -27.55 13.18 27.69
N PHE A 13 -26.43 13.51 28.34
CA PHE A 13 -25.43 14.45 27.82
C PHE A 13 -24.73 13.90 26.57
N PHE A 14 -24.24 12.65 26.61
CA PHE A 14 -23.61 12.02 25.44
C PHE A 14 -24.60 11.74 24.31
N ASP A 15 -25.84 11.34 24.61
CA ASP A 15 -26.90 11.23 23.60
C ASP A 15 -27.27 12.61 23.02
N SER A 16 -27.29 13.69 23.82
CA SER A 16 -27.53 15.05 23.31
C SER A 16 -26.39 15.59 22.44
N ILE A 17 -25.14 15.20 22.71
CA ILE A 17 -23.97 15.53 21.87
C ILE A 17 -24.02 14.77 20.54
N ARG A 18 -24.63 13.58 20.53
CA ARG A 18 -24.81 12.76 19.33
C ARG A 18 -25.96 13.27 18.44
N ASP A 19 -27.01 13.82 19.05
CA ASP A 19 -28.22 14.27 18.36
C ASP A 19 -28.28 15.79 18.08
N GLN A 20 -27.35 16.60 18.60
CA GLN A 20 -27.28 18.04 18.34
C GLN A 20 -25.91 18.51 17.82
N ASN A 21 -25.92 19.24 16.71
CA ASN A 21 -24.73 19.83 16.07
C ASN A 21 -24.12 20.95 16.93
N PHE A 22 -23.31 20.60 17.93
CA PHE A 22 -22.39 21.55 18.57
C PHE A 22 -21.31 21.99 17.59
N SER A 23 -20.92 23.26 17.62
CA SER A 23 -19.78 23.74 16.84
C SER A 23 -18.45 23.45 17.56
N ASP A 24 -17.35 23.38 16.82
CA ASP A 24 -16.00 23.26 17.39
C ASP A 24 -15.69 24.34 18.43
N ASN A 25 -16.31 25.53 18.30
CA ASN A 25 -16.17 26.62 19.26
C ASN A 25 -16.87 26.34 20.60
N ASP A 26 -18.00 25.64 20.60
CA ASP A 26 -18.75 25.30 21.81
C ASP A 26 -18.00 24.23 22.61
N ILE A 27 -17.50 23.20 21.90
CA ILE A 27 -16.62 22.16 22.46
C ILE A 27 -15.34 22.81 23.03
N MET A 28 -14.71 23.73 22.30
CA MET A 28 -13.54 24.47 22.77
C MET A 28 -13.81 25.39 23.96
N ASN A 29 -15.02 25.95 24.09
CA ASN A 29 -15.39 26.80 25.22
C ASN A 29 -15.70 25.96 26.47
N LEU A 30 -16.38 24.82 26.33
CA LEU A 30 -16.56 23.83 27.40
C LEU A 30 -15.21 23.28 27.90
N CYS A 31 -14.27 22.99 26.99
CA CYS A 31 -12.90 22.62 27.36
C CYS A 31 -12.19 23.72 28.17
N LYS A 32 -12.29 24.99 27.75
CA LYS A 32 -11.73 26.13 28.51
C LYS A 32 -12.38 26.31 29.88
N GLN A 33 -13.68 26.04 29.99
CA GLN A 33 -14.42 26.15 31.25
C GLN A 33 -13.98 25.06 32.24
N SER A 34 -13.91 23.79 31.80
CA SER A 34 -13.40 22.68 32.62
C SER A 34 -11.93 22.87 33.05
N ILE A 35 -11.10 23.47 32.18
CA ILE A 35 -9.71 23.88 32.50
C ILE A 35 -9.66 25.06 33.50
N ASN A 36 -10.64 25.97 33.50
CA ASN A 36 -10.74 27.04 34.50
C ASN A 36 -11.33 26.55 35.84
N GLU A 37 -12.14 25.50 35.87
CA GLU A 37 -12.62 24.88 37.12
C GLU A 37 -11.48 24.16 37.86
N THR A 38 -10.67 23.37 37.15
CA THR A 38 -9.42 22.76 37.68
C THR A 38 -8.41 23.80 38.19
N ARG A 39 -8.47 25.04 37.70
CA ARG A 39 -7.55 26.14 38.05
C ARG A 39 -7.85 26.79 39.41
N ILE A 40 -9.08 26.69 39.92
CA ILE A 40 -9.50 27.38 41.16
C ILE A 40 -9.56 26.40 42.34
N HIS A 41 -10.17 25.23 42.13
CA HIS A 41 -10.20 24.15 43.12
C HIS A 41 -10.02 22.80 42.40
N PRO A 42 -8.78 22.29 42.24
CA PRO A 42 -8.54 20.98 41.65
C PRO A 42 -9.05 19.86 42.57
N ASN A 43 -10.33 19.52 42.41
CA ASN A 43 -10.93 18.33 43.00
C ASN A 43 -10.83 17.13 42.03
N GLU A 44 -11.03 15.92 42.55
CA GLU A 44 -10.92 14.68 41.77
C GLU A 44 -11.85 14.67 40.53
N GLU A 45 -13.03 15.26 40.65
CA GLU A 45 -14.03 15.36 39.59
C GLU A 45 -13.57 16.22 38.40
N SER A 46 -13.04 17.42 38.66
CA SER A 46 -12.52 18.33 37.63
C SER A 46 -11.36 17.71 36.85
N ILE A 47 -10.57 16.86 37.52
CA ILE A 47 -9.45 16.14 36.92
C ILE A 47 -9.94 14.91 36.13
N ASN A 48 -10.99 14.20 36.60
CA ASN A 48 -11.65 13.12 35.84
C ASN A 48 -12.22 13.64 34.50
N ARG A 49 -12.81 14.84 34.49
CA ARG A 49 -13.33 15.48 33.25
C ARG A 49 -12.20 15.73 32.22
N ALA A 50 -11.03 16.16 32.67
CA ALA A 50 -9.87 16.37 31.78
C ALA A 50 -9.34 15.06 31.17
N GLU A 51 -9.37 13.95 31.91
CA GLU A 51 -8.97 12.63 31.41
C GLU A 51 -9.97 12.09 30.37
N SER A 52 -11.27 12.25 30.60
CA SER A 52 -12.33 11.91 29.63
C SER A 52 -12.11 12.61 28.26
N LEU A 53 -11.68 13.88 28.27
CA LEU A 53 -11.38 14.64 27.05
C LEU A 53 -10.10 14.18 26.32
N VAL A 54 -9.17 13.52 27.01
CA VAL A 54 -7.97 12.93 26.39
C VAL A 54 -8.28 11.55 25.82
N VAL A 55 -9.02 10.72 26.56
CA VAL A 55 -9.45 9.38 26.10
C VAL A 55 -10.37 9.46 24.87
N SER A 56 -11.17 10.52 24.75
CA SER A 56 -11.99 10.82 23.56
C SER A 56 -11.24 11.50 22.40
N GLY A 57 -9.93 11.75 22.53
CA GLY A 57 -9.10 12.36 21.48
C GLY A 57 -9.31 13.86 21.25
N LEU A 58 -10.23 14.51 21.99
CA LEU A 58 -10.52 15.95 21.88
C LEU A 58 -9.40 16.82 22.47
N LEU A 59 -8.55 16.26 23.33
CA LEU A 59 -7.48 16.98 24.02
C LEU A 59 -6.14 16.24 23.86
N ASN A 60 -5.19 16.86 23.15
CA ASN A 60 -3.85 16.31 22.98
C ASN A 60 -3.09 16.26 24.32
N GLU A 61 -2.45 15.13 24.64
CA GLU A 61 -1.60 14.89 25.82
C GLU A 61 -0.58 16.02 26.10
N GLN A 62 -0.06 16.65 25.03
CA GLN A 62 0.82 17.82 25.12
C GLN A 62 0.16 18.98 25.87
N LYS A 63 -1.12 19.23 25.63
CA LYS A 63 -1.91 20.27 26.32
C LYS A 63 -2.20 19.86 27.75
N LEU A 64 -2.52 18.59 28.01
CA LEU A 64 -2.77 18.07 29.36
C LEU A 64 -1.56 18.30 30.30
N LEU A 65 -0.36 17.90 29.87
CA LEU A 65 0.89 18.16 30.61
C LEU A 65 1.12 19.66 30.85
N THR A 66 0.74 20.51 29.90
CA THR A 66 0.87 21.98 30.01
C THR A 66 -0.14 22.57 31.00
N SER A 67 -1.38 22.09 31.02
CA SER A 67 -2.42 22.54 31.95
C SER A 67 -2.04 22.29 33.40
N TYR A 68 -1.49 21.11 33.72
CA TYR A 68 -1.03 20.81 35.10
C TYR A 68 0.24 21.60 35.48
N THR A 69 1.26 21.66 34.62
CA THR A 69 2.58 22.23 34.98
C THR A 69 2.66 23.76 34.91
N PHE A 70 2.07 24.37 33.89
CA PHE A 70 2.30 25.79 33.63
C PHE A 70 1.49 26.70 34.55
N GLN A 71 0.38 26.18 35.10
CA GLN A 71 -0.63 26.96 35.81
C GLN A 71 -0.70 26.66 37.31
N TYR A 72 -0.35 25.45 37.77
CA TYR A 72 -0.35 25.13 39.20
C TYR A 72 0.99 25.48 39.86
N LYS A 73 1.06 26.64 40.51
CA LYS A 73 2.21 27.08 41.33
C LYS A 73 1.89 27.23 42.82
N HIS A 74 0.71 26.76 43.23
CA HIS A 74 0.16 26.90 44.58
C HIS A 74 0.47 25.67 45.45
N TRP A 75 1.76 25.48 45.72
CA TRP A 75 2.27 24.37 46.54
C TRP A 75 1.79 24.37 48.01
N ASN A 76 1.11 25.44 48.44
CA ASN A 76 0.50 25.57 49.75
C ASN A 76 -0.79 24.74 49.96
N ASN A 77 -1.33 24.08 48.94
CA ASN A 77 -2.39 23.08 49.08
C ASN A 77 -1.82 21.66 48.81
N PRO A 78 -1.45 20.89 49.84
CA PRO A 78 -0.84 19.58 49.67
C PRO A 78 -1.78 18.50 49.13
N GLU A 79 -3.10 18.59 49.39
CA GLU A 79 -4.07 17.59 48.92
C GLU A 79 -4.18 17.60 47.40
N ALA A 80 -4.27 18.79 46.82
CA ALA A 80 -4.24 18.99 45.37
C ALA A 80 -2.97 18.42 44.73
N VAL A 81 -1.80 18.61 45.36
CA VAL A 81 -0.51 18.06 44.89
C VAL A 81 -0.54 16.53 44.89
N ILE A 82 -1.06 15.92 45.96
CA ILE A 82 -1.18 14.46 46.07
C ILE A 82 -2.09 13.89 44.97
N VAL A 83 -3.24 14.53 44.71
CA VAL A 83 -4.18 14.09 43.65
C VAL A 83 -3.51 14.21 42.27
N ILE A 84 -2.86 15.33 41.97
CA ILE A 84 -2.13 15.54 40.71
C ILE A 84 -1.04 14.46 40.54
N CYS A 85 -0.22 14.20 41.57
CA CYS A 85 0.81 13.16 41.50
C CYS A 85 0.24 11.76 41.23
N LYS A 86 -0.80 11.32 41.96
CA LYS A 86 -1.45 10.01 41.74
C LYS A 86 -1.96 9.83 40.31
N LYS A 87 -2.52 10.88 39.72
CA LYS A 87 -3.04 10.89 38.35
C LYS A 87 -1.93 10.75 37.31
N LEU A 88 -0.81 11.45 37.54
CA LEU A 88 0.35 11.44 36.66
C LEU A 88 1.01 10.06 36.56
N GLU A 89 1.03 9.27 37.64
CA GLU A 89 1.52 7.88 37.65
C GLU A 89 0.81 7.01 36.59
N ASN A 90 -0.51 7.16 36.45
CA ASN A 90 -1.31 6.48 35.42
C ASN A 90 -0.95 6.99 34.01
N ILE A 91 -0.92 8.31 33.81
CA ILE A 91 -0.68 8.96 32.52
C ILE A 91 0.74 8.66 31.99
N PHE A 92 1.74 8.49 32.87
CA PHE A 92 3.09 8.12 32.44
C PHE A 92 3.16 6.75 31.73
N ASN A 93 2.16 5.88 31.87
CA ASN A 93 2.12 4.60 31.17
C ASN A 93 1.50 4.69 29.76
N THR A 94 0.76 5.76 29.47
CA THR A 94 0.04 5.95 28.19
C THR A 94 0.72 6.94 27.24
N LEU A 95 1.42 7.95 27.78
CA LEU A 95 2.12 8.99 27.02
C LEU A 95 3.07 8.43 25.93
N THR A 96 2.80 8.76 24.67
CA THR A 96 3.67 8.46 23.51
C THR A 96 4.23 9.73 22.84
N CYS A 97 4.91 9.58 21.70
CA CYS A 97 5.46 10.69 20.92
C CYS A 97 5.39 10.37 19.43
N ASP A 98 4.23 10.62 18.83
CA ASP A 98 3.96 10.34 17.42
C ASP A 98 4.32 11.54 16.51
N TYR A 99 5.07 12.52 17.04
CA TYR A 99 5.39 13.78 16.38
C TYR A 99 6.39 13.61 15.23
N THR A 100 5.92 13.69 14.00
CA THR A 100 6.75 13.67 12.79
C THR A 100 7.57 14.97 12.64
N ASN A 101 7.04 16.11 13.07
CA ASN A 101 7.70 17.41 12.99
C ASN A 101 8.81 17.59 14.04
N ALA A 102 10.00 18.04 13.61
CA ALA A 102 11.13 18.31 14.50
C ALA A 102 10.82 19.41 15.55
N LEU A 103 10.03 20.43 15.17
CA LEU A 103 9.62 21.50 16.09
C LEU A 103 8.66 20.99 17.19
N GLU A 104 7.83 20.00 16.88
CA GLU A 104 6.89 19.43 17.83
C GLU A 104 7.58 18.45 18.78
N ARG A 105 8.50 17.62 18.25
CA ARG A 105 9.43 16.82 19.07
C ARG A 105 10.21 17.69 20.03
N TYR A 106 10.76 18.82 19.57
CA TYR A 106 11.46 19.78 20.43
C TYR A 106 10.54 20.37 21.51
N LYS A 107 9.31 20.80 21.16
CA LYS A 107 8.31 21.29 22.13
C LYS A 107 7.91 20.22 23.15
N PHE A 108 7.90 18.95 22.77
CA PHE A 108 7.62 17.84 23.68
C PHE A 108 8.80 17.56 24.63
N CYS A 109 10.04 17.56 24.15
CA CYS A 109 11.24 17.49 24.98
C CYS A 109 11.29 18.65 26.00
N ALA A 110 10.94 19.87 25.58
CA ALA A 110 10.84 21.03 26.46
C ALA A 110 9.82 20.82 27.58
N ARG A 111 8.60 20.37 27.26
CA ARG A 111 7.55 20.14 28.27
C ARG A 111 7.87 18.98 29.22
N ALA A 112 8.56 17.93 28.76
CA ALA A 112 9.07 16.87 29.62
C ALA A 112 10.10 17.41 30.63
N PHE A 113 10.93 18.37 30.23
CA PHE A 113 11.84 19.08 31.13
C PHE A 113 11.10 20.05 32.07
N ASP A 114 10.14 20.83 31.58
CA ASP A 114 9.34 21.75 32.42
C ASP A 114 8.59 20.99 33.51
N PHE A 115 8.04 19.82 33.17
CA PHE A 115 7.39 18.88 34.10
C PHE A 115 8.38 18.33 35.15
N PHE A 116 9.59 17.95 34.74
CA PHE A 116 10.67 17.55 35.65
C PHE A 116 11.06 18.69 36.62
N SER A 117 11.18 19.93 36.12
CA SER A 117 11.47 21.11 36.95
C SER A 117 10.34 21.38 37.94
N TRP A 118 9.08 21.31 37.51
CA TRP A 118 7.90 21.52 38.35
C TRP A 118 7.88 20.61 39.58
N MET A 119 8.19 19.31 39.42
CA MET A 119 8.29 18.39 40.56
C MET A 119 9.43 18.76 41.53
N LEU A 120 10.60 19.16 41.02
CA LEU A 120 11.73 19.59 41.85
C LEU A 120 11.45 20.89 42.61
N ASP A 121 10.81 21.86 41.95
CA ASP A 121 10.41 23.14 42.56
C ASP A 121 9.34 22.93 43.65
N GLY A 122 8.40 21.99 43.45
CA GLY A 122 7.44 21.59 44.47
C GLY A 122 8.10 21.01 45.72
N ILE A 123 9.00 20.03 45.56
CA ILE A 123 9.76 19.44 46.68
C ILE A 123 10.54 20.52 47.43
N ARG A 124 11.25 21.40 46.70
CA ARG A 124 12.01 22.50 47.27
C ARG A 124 11.11 23.49 48.02
N TYR A 125 9.97 23.88 47.45
CA TYR A 125 9.05 24.82 48.09
C TYR A 125 8.49 24.26 49.39
N SER A 126 8.05 23.00 49.38
CA SER A 126 7.51 22.33 50.56
C SER A 126 8.53 22.17 51.69
N ILE A 127 9.84 22.12 51.40
CA ILE A 127 10.91 22.04 52.41
C ILE A 127 11.39 23.42 52.89
N VAL A 128 11.36 24.45 52.03
CA VAL A 128 11.97 25.78 52.32
C VAL A 128 10.95 26.84 52.72
N LYS A 129 9.67 26.67 52.37
CA LYS A 129 8.61 27.69 52.54
C LYS A 129 7.36 27.22 53.28
N LEU A 130 7.19 25.91 53.45
CA LEU A 130 6.14 25.31 54.26
C LEU A 130 6.77 24.61 55.47
N ASP A 131 5.95 24.11 56.39
CA ASP A 131 6.42 23.28 57.49
C ASP A 131 6.60 21.82 57.01
N PRO A 132 7.85 21.32 56.88
CA PRO A 132 8.10 19.95 56.43
C PRO A 132 7.78 18.89 57.50
N LEU A 133 7.45 19.29 58.73
CA LEU A 133 7.01 18.38 59.79
C LEU A 133 5.48 18.18 59.79
N SER A 134 4.74 19.00 59.03
CA SER A 134 3.30 18.82 58.85
C SER A 134 2.98 17.53 58.06
N PRO A 135 2.12 16.62 58.56
CA PRO A 135 1.84 15.34 57.90
C PRO A 135 1.31 15.44 56.47
N SER A 136 0.56 16.49 56.16
CA SER A 136 0.04 16.74 54.81
C SER A 136 1.15 17.19 53.84
N ILE A 137 2.09 18.02 54.32
CA ILE A 137 3.27 18.43 53.56
C ILE A 137 4.20 17.24 53.31
N GLN A 138 4.50 16.44 54.33
CA GLN A 138 5.26 15.20 54.19
C GLN A 138 4.64 14.25 53.15
N SER A 139 3.32 14.09 53.21
CA SER A 139 2.58 13.29 52.22
C SER A 139 2.75 13.86 50.81
N SER A 140 2.62 15.18 50.61
CA SER A 140 2.81 15.81 49.30
C SER A 140 4.23 15.60 48.75
N ILE A 141 5.26 15.71 49.58
CA ILE A 141 6.67 15.48 49.20
C ILE A 141 6.87 14.00 48.82
N LYS A 142 6.29 13.06 49.58
CA LYS A 142 6.36 11.61 49.30
C LYS A 142 5.74 11.27 47.93
N TYR A 143 4.60 11.86 47.59
CA TYR A 143 3.96 11.68 46.27
C TYR A 143 4.73 12.37 45.13
N LEU A 144 5.29 13.57 45.35
CA LEU A 144 6.18 14.23 44.38
C LEU A 144 7.44 13.39 44.10
N LEU A 145 8.08 12.84 45.14
CA LEU A 145 9.24 11.95 45.00
C LEU A 145 8.89 10.64 44.28
N LYS A 146 7.72 10.05 44.56
CA LYS A 146 7.24 8.84 43.87
C LYS A 146 6.99 9.11 42.39
N ALA A 147 6.24 10.15 42.05
CA ALA A 147 5.98 10.55 40.68
C ALA A 147 7.30 10.88 39.93
N LEU A 148 8.23 11.60 40.56
CA LEU A 148 9.55 11.90 39.99
C LEU A 148 10.37 10.64 39.73
N LYS A 149 10.36 9.67 40.66
CA LYS A 149 11.06 8.38 40.51
C LYS A 149 10.44 7.53 39.41
N GLU A 150 9.12 7.48 39.30
CA GLU A 150 8.43 6.75 38.22
C GLU A 150 8.70 7.40 36.85
N PHE A 151 8.56 8.72 36.75
CA PHE A 151 8.85 9.49 35.53
C PHE A 151 10.29 9.27 35.04
N THR A 152 11.27 9.36 35.95
CA THR A 152 12.70 9.21 35.60
C THR A 152 13.16 7.76 35.48
N SER A 153 12.42 6.77 36.00
CA SER A 153 12.74 5.35 35.79
C SER A 153 12.48 4.88 34.35
N LYS A 154 11.65 5.61 33.59
CA LYS A 154 11.31 5.28 32.20
C LYS A 154 12.38 5.80 31.23
N PRO A 155 13.01 4.93 30.42
CA PRO A 155 14.04 5.33 29.46
C PRO A 155 13.59 6.40 28.46
N PHE A 156 12.30 6.41 28.11
CA PHE A 156 11.67 7.37 27.20
C PHE A 156 11.74 8.82 27.73
N PHE A 157 11.17 9.09 28.91
CA PHE A 157 11.24 10.45 29.49
C PHE A 157 12.66 10.86 29.81
N LEU A 158 13.49 9.94 30.32
CA LEU A 158 14.89 10.25 30.61
C LEU A 158 15.67 10.62 29.34
N LEU A 159 15.36 10.01 28.18
CA LEU A 159 15.90 10.42 26.88
C LEU A 159 15.40 11.80 26.43
N LEU A 160 14.10 12.11 26.59
CA LEU A 160 13.54 13.42 26.22
C LEU A 160 14.18 14.56 27.03
N ILE A 161 14.29 14.39 28.35
CA ILE A 161 14.90 15.36 29.26
C ILE A 161 16.39 15.52 28.95
N TYR A 162 17.11 14.42 28.77
CA TYR A 162 18.53 14.42 28.38
C TYR A 162 18.75 15.16 27.06
N THR A 163 17.91 14.88 26.05
CA THR A 163 17.96 15.54 24.73
C THR A 163 17.74 17.04 24.85
N TYR A 164 16.77 17.49 25.65
CA TYR A 164 16.52 18.90 25.88
C TYR A 164 17.71 19.60 26.57
N ILE A 165 18.24 19.01 27.65
CA ILE A 165 19.40 19.56 28.38
C ILE A 165 20.61 19.69 27.43
N HIS A 166 20.89 18.68 26.62
CA HIS A 166 22.08 18.65 25.76
C HIS A 166 21.97 19.46 24.46
N HIS A 167 20.81 19.53 23.81
CA HIS A 167 20.65 20.23 22.52
C HIS A 167 20.07 21.64 22.63
N SER A 168 19.29 21.94 23.67
CA SER A 168 18.42 23.12 23.70
C SER A 168 18.88 24.19 24.69
N GLN A 169 19.47 23.78 25.81
CA GLN A 169 19.79 24.63 26.94
C GLN A 169 21.18 24.33 27.54
N PRO A 170 22.30 24.47 26.79
CA PRO A 170 23.65 24.26 27.32
C PRO A 170 24.02 25.23 28.46
N LYS A 171 23.22 26.28 28.70
CA LYS A 171 23.33 27.20 29.84
C LYS A 171 22.66 26.71 31.13
N ILE A 172 21.80 25.67 31.08
CA ILE A 172 21.41 24.92 32.28
C ILE A 172 22.60 24.03 32.61
N ASN A 173 23.61 24.66 33.21
CA ASN A 173 24.84 23.99 33.60
C ASN A 173 24.48 22.82 34.54
N LYS A 174 25.07 21.64 34.30
CA LYS A 174 24.77 20.40 35.05
C LYS A 174 24.93 20.59 36.57
N GLU A 175 25.83 21.50 36.94
CA GLU A 175 26.08 21.99 38.29
C GLU A 175 24.85 22.64 38.95
N ILE A 176 23.98 23.34 38.21
CA ILE A 176 22.78 24.02 38.74
C ILE A 176 21.72 23.01 39.21
N LEU A 177 21.53 21.92 38.45
CA LEU A 177 20.59 20.86 38.84
C LEU A 177 21.13 20.06 40.03
N LEU A 178 22.42 19.72 40.04
CA LEU A 178 23.07 19.11 41.22
C LEU A 178 23.02 20.04 42.43
N SER A 179 23.28 21.35 42.27
CA SER A 179 23.26 22.30 43.39
C SER A 179 21.87 22.44 43.98
N HIS A 180 20.80 22.36 43.17
CA HIS A 180 19.43 22.36 43.67
C HIS A 180 19.11 21.11 44.51
N ALA A 181 19.43 19.89 44.04
CA ALA A 181 19.22 18.69 44.85
C ALA A 181 20.08 18.69 46.13
N ASN A 182 21.36 19.08 46.02
CA ASN A 182 22.26 19.18 47.17
C ASN A 182 21.79 20.25 48.18
N LEU A 183 21.20 21.36 47.72
CA LEU A 183 20.60 22.37 48.58
C LEU A 183 19.33 21.84 49.26
N VAL A 184 18.45 21.14 48.55
CA VAL A 184 17.26 20.48 49.14
C VAL A 184 17.67 19.49 50.24
N VAL A 185 18.66 18.63 49.99
CA VAL A 185 19.20 17.68 50.98
C VAL A 185 19.95 18.38 52.13
N LYS A 186 20.52 19.57 51.90
CA LYS A 186 21.19 20.36 52.93
C LYS A 186 20.19 21.07 53.85
N GLU A 187 19.15 21.66 53.28
CA GLU A 187 18.11 22.34 54.07
C GLU A 187 17.30 21.33 54.89
N SER A 188 16.89 20.18 54.33
CA SER A 188 16.20 19.13 55.12
C SER A 188 17.02 18.64 56.32
N LYS A 189 18.35 18.49 56.16
CA LYS A 189 19.27 18.17 57.26
C LYS A 189 19.31 19.24 58.35
N LYS A 190 19.16 20.54 58.03
CA LYS A 190 19.14 21.62 59.04
C LYS A 190 17.90 21.51 59.94
N TYR A 191 16.72 21.31 59.37
CA TYR A 191 15.49 21.10 60.16
C TYR A 191 15.67 19.93 61.14
N PHE A 192 16.23 18.81 60.68
CA PHE A 192 16.55 17.66 61.54
C PHE A 192 17.62 17.93 62.61
N THR A 193 18.46 18.97 62.45
CA THR A 193 19.45 19.35 63.49
C THR A 193 18.83 20.22 64.58
N ILE A 194 17.76 20.97 64.25
CA ILE A 194 16.99 21.80 65.19
C ILE A 194 16.09 20.91 66.06
N ASP A 195 15.47 19.91 65.44
CA ASP A 195 14.43 19.07 66.04
C ASP A 195 14.96 18.06 67.08
N LYS A 196 16.26 17.72 67.05
CA LYS A 196 16.90 16.93 68.13
C LYS A 196 16.83 17.59 69.52
N ASN A 197 16.49 18.88 69.59
CA ASN A 197 16.30 19.62 70.83
C ASN A 197 14.82 19.73 71.26
N GLN A 198 13.85 19.19 70.51
CA GLN A 198 12.42 19.22 70.84
C GLN A 198 11.81 17.80 70.73
N GLN A 199 11.30 17.26 71.83
CA GLN A 199 11.06 15.81 72.01
C GLN A 199 9.79 15.23 71.34
N HIS A 200 9.25 15.83 70.26
CA HIS A 200 7.90 15.51 69.77
C HIS A 200 7.72 15.33 68.25
N ILE A 201 8.59 14.55 67.59
CA ILE A 201 8.19 13.78 66.40
C ILE A 201 8.68 12.32 66.52
N ASN A 202 7.85 11.38 66.05
CA ASN A 202 8.11 9.95 66.01
C ASN A 202 9.33 9.64 65.14
N SER A 203 10.38 9.02 65.70
CA SER A 203 11.71 8.98 65.06
C SER A 203 11.80 8.14 63.77
N GLU A 204 10.80 7.29 63.53
CA GLU A 204 10.77 6.34 62.41
C GLU A 204 10.19 6.99 61.14
N ASP A 205 9.07 7.72 61.25
CA ASP A 205 8.45 8.45 60.13
C ASP A 205 9.40 9.50 59.51
N VAL A 206 10.18 10.20 60.36
CA VAL A 206 11.17 11.20 59.92
C VAL A 206 12.38 10.54 59.24
N LYS A 207 12.75 9.34 59.68
CA LYS A 207 13.83 8.57 59.07
C LYS A 207 13.42 8.10 57.66
N ASP A 208 12.23 7.53 57.51
CA ASP A 208 11.65 7.16 56.22
C ASP A 208 11.53 8.35 55.25
N PHE A 209 11.18 9.53 55.76
CA PHE A 209 11.15 10.78 55.00
C PHE A 209 12.56 11.20 54.53
N MET A 210 13.57 11.11 55.39
CA MET A 210 14.96 11.42 55.04
C MET A 210 15.56 10.42 54.05
N ASP A 211 15.31 9.13 54.23
CA ASP A 211 15.73 8.06 53.31
C ASP A 211 15.09 8.24 51.93
N SER A 212 13.85 8.75 51.87
CA SER A 212 13.19 9.12 50.62
C SER A 212 13.85 10.30 49.90
N LEU A 213 14.39 11.29 50.63
CA LEU A 213 15.09 12.46 50.07
C LEU A 213 16.53 12.18 49.64
N ILE A 214 17.21 11.20 50.26
CA ILE A 214 18.60 10.81 49.94
C ILE A 214 18.74 10.31 48.49
N VAL A 215 17.66 9.81 47.88
CA VAL A 215 17.65 9.31 46.49
C VAL A 215 17.63 10.45 45.45
N LEU A 216 17.31 11.70 45.84
CA LEU A 216 17.12 12.82 44.92
C LEU A 216 18.39 13.16 44.08
N PRO A 217 19.61 13.22 44.64
CA PRO A 217 20.82 13.43 43.85
C PRO A 217 21.09 12.31 42.84
N GLU A 218 20.77 11.04 43.18
CA GLU A 218 20.93 9.92 42.25
C GLU A 218 19.97 10.01 41.06
N ILE A 219 18.73 10.44 41.29
CA ILE A 219 17.74 10.66 40.23
C ILE A 219 18.24 11.74 39.27
N ILE A 220 18.70 12.89 39.78
CA ILE A 220 19.27 13.95 38.95
C ILE A 220 20.53 13.45 38.21
N GLN A 221 21.39 12.68 38.86
CA GLN A 221 22.59 12.13 38.21
C GLN A 221 22.25 11.13 37.09
N LYS A 222 21.17 10.33 37.22
CA LYS A 222 20.66 9.48 36.14
C LYS A 222 20.17 10.31 34.95
N VAL A 223 19.40 11.37 35.20
CA VAL A 223 18.92 12.30 34.15
C VAL A 223 20.10 12.97 33.40
N ILE A 224 21.11 13.44 34.13
CA ILE A 224 22.30 14.10 33.56
C ILE A 224 23.20 13.14 32.76
N ASN A 225 23.25 11.87 33.16
CA ASN A 225 24.08 10.84 32.52
C ASN A 225 23.40 10.17 31.32
N GLY A 226 22.10 10.40 31.11
CA GLY A 226 21.32 9.74 30.07
C GLY A 226 21.08 8.24 30.31
N PRO A 227 20.31 7.58 29.43
CA PRO A 227 19.95 6.17 29.62
C PRO A 227 21.18 5.28 29.38
N ARG A 228 21.71 4.65 30.44
CA ARG A 228 22.78 3.65 30.36
C ARG A 228 22.24 2.29 29.91
N GLY A 229 21.87 2.21 28.64
CA GLY A 229 21.43 0.98 27.98
C GLY A 229 20.94 1.26 26.57
N LYS A 230 20.88 0.24 25.72
CA LYS A 230 20.07 0.35 24.50
C LYS A 230 18.64 0.64 24.95
N VAL A 231 18.06 1.74 24.47
CA VAL A 231 16.62 1.95 24.57
C VAL A 231 15.99 0.77 23.82
N GLN A 232 15.47 -0.21 24.57
CA GLN A 232 14.50 -1.12 23.98
C GLN A 232 13.40 -0.21 23.45
N LYS A 233 13.16 -0.26 22.14
CA LYS A 233 11.92 0.26 21.55
C LYS A 233 10.81 -0.24 22.46
N THR A 234 10.15 0.67 23.17
CA THR A 234 9.06 0.36 24.08
C THR A 234 8.13 -0.57 23.34
N LYS A 235 7.79 -1.74 23.94
CA LYS A 235 6.96 -2.76 23.30
C LYS A 235 5.81 -2.04 22.62
N TYR A 236 5.84 -2.09 21.29
CA TYR A 236 5.04 -1.23 20.45
C TYR A 236 3.58 -1.28 20.90
N SER A 237 2.88 -0.14 20.79
CA SER A 237 1.43 -0.14 20.68
C SER A 237 1.02 -1.31 19.77
N THR A 238 0.04 -2.10 20.20
CA THR A 238 -0.37 -3.36 19.56
C THR A 238 -0.94 -3.21 18.13
N LEU A 239 -0.84 -2.01 17.56
CA LEU A 239 -1.16 -1.66 16.19
C LEU A 239 0.11 -1.92 15.32
N PRO A 240 0.10 -2.93 14.43
CA PRO A 240 1.26 -3.28 13.61
C PRO A 240 1.60 -2.18 12.58
N GLU A 241 2.62 -1.36 12.84
CA GLU A 241 3.12 -0.40 11.84
C GLU A 241 3.53 -1.13 10.55
N CYS A 242 2.93 -0.73 9.43
CA CYS A 242 3.26 -1.16 8.08
C CYS A 242 4.12 -0.09 7.41
N HIS A 243 5.13 -0.50 6.64
CA HIS A 243 6.08 0.43 6.03
C HIS A 243 5.67 0.74 4.59
N PRO A 244 5.21 1.97 4.27
CA PRO A 244 4.67 2.29 2.94
C PRO A 244 5.65 1.98 1.80
N GLY A 245 6.96 2.11 2.03
CA GLY A 245 7.98 1.91 1.00
C GLY A 245 8.10 0.46 0.53
N VAL A 246 8.10 -0.52 1.45
CA VAL A 246 8.13 -1.95 1.09
C VAL A 246 6.87 -2.32 0.32
N LEU A 247 5.72 -1.82 0.77
CA LEU A 247 4.44 -2.05 0.11
C LEU A 247 4.34 -1.35 -1.27
N THR A 248 4.98 -0.18 -1.43
CA THR A 248 5.07 0.54 -2.71
C THR A 248 5.92 -0.24 -3.72
N LEU A 249 7.14 -0.63 -3.33
CA LEU A 249 8.01 -1.46 -4.16
C LEU A 249 7.32 -2.77 -4.54
N GLY A 250 6.70 -3.43 -3.55
CA GLY A 250 5.90 -4.62 -3.76
C GLY A 250 4.79 -4.45 -4.79
N THR A 251 4.02 -3.36 -4.72
CA THR A 251 2.94 -3.07 -5.67
C THR A 251 3.47 -2.70 -7.06
N ILE A 252 4.66 -2.10 -7.14
CA ILE A 252 5.34 -1.84 -8.41
C ILE A 252 5.69 -3.17 -9.09
N PHE A 253 6.36 -4.09 -8.39
CA PHE A 253 6.76 -5.38 -8.94
C PHE A 253 5.60 -6.36 -9.18
N SER A 254 4.48 -6.24 -8.45
CA SER A 254 3.31 -7.10 -8.66
C SER A 254 2.43 -6.69 -9.84
N CYS A 255 2.44 -5.41 -10.22
CA CYS A 255 1.44 -4.84 -11.14
C CYS A 255 2.03 -4.07 -12.33
N PHE A 256 3.28 -3.61 -12.26
CA PHE A 256 3.88 -2.70 -13.26
C PHE A 256 5.19 -3.29 -13.77
N ASN A 257 6.25 -3.29 -12.95
CA ASN A 257 7.55 -3.90 -13.24
C ASN A 257 7.53 -5.43 -13.03
N VAL A 258 6.59 -6.11 -13.71
CA VAL A 258 6.36 -7.55 -13.53
C VAL A 258 7.42 -8.43 -14.17
N THR A 259 8.26 -7.88 -15.07
CA THR A 259 9.32 -8.59 -15.81
C THR A 259 10.67 -8.64 -15.10
N GLU A 260 10.81 -7.96 -13.95
CA GLU A 260 12.02 -8.01 -13.12
C GLU A 260 12.10 -9.38 -12.42
N SER A 261 13.29 -9.96 -12.29
CA SER A 261 13.47 -11.30 -11.70
C SER A 261 13.10 -11.33 -10.21
N ASP A 262 12.73 -12.51 -9.69
CA ASP A 262 12.45 -12.66 -8.25
C ASP A 262 13.65 -12.28 -7.37
N LEU A 263 14.88 -12.41 -7.89
CA LEU A 263 16.11 -12.01 -7.21
C LEU A 263 16.26 -10.48 -7.15
N GLU A 264 16.10 -9.77 -8.27
CA GLU A 264 16.18 -8.29 -8.30
C GLU A 264 15.10 -7.66 -7.41
N VAL A 265 13.90 -8.24 -7.37
CA VAL A 265 12.82 -7.84 -6.45
C VAL A 265 13.24 -8.04 -4.98
N ALA A 266 13.78 -9.22 -4.65
CA ALA A 266 14.24 -9.55 -3.31
C ALA A 266 15.39 -8.62 -2.85
N GLU A 267 16.40 -8.42 -3.69
CA GLU A 267 17.53 -7.51 -3.43
C GLU A 267 17.07 -6.07 -3.26
N THR A 268 16.21 -5.56 -4.15
CA THR A 268 15.71 -4.18 -4.09
C THR A 268 14.98 -3.91 -2.76
N ILE A 269 14.10 -4.82 -2.34
CA ILE A 269 13.36 -4.69 -1.07
C ILE A 269 14.31 -4.85 0.13
N LEU A 270 15.32 -5.72 0.05
CA LEU A 270 16.30 -5.94 1.12
C LEU A 270 17.23 -4.73 1.32
N ILE A 271 17.68 -4.12 0.22
CA ILE A 271 18.50 -2.89 0.21
C ILE A 271 17.67 -1.73 0.75
N PHE A 272 16.47 -1.51 0.21
CA PHE A 272 15.57 -0.46 0.68
C PHE A 272 15.27 -0.57 2.17
N SER A 273 14.87 -1.75 2.65
CA SER A 273 14.57 -1.99 4.05
C SER A 273 15.78 -1.76 4.95
N HIS A 274 16.98 -2.13 4.51
CA HIS A 274 18.22 -1.87 5.24
C HIS A 274 18.53 -0.37 5.32
N THR A 275 18.42 0.37 4.21
CA THR A 275 18.66 1.82 4.14
C THR A 275 17.70 2.61 5.02
N VAL A 276 16.43 2.20 5.11
CA VAL A 276 15.39 2.86 5.93
C VAL A 276 15.40 2.37 7.39
N GLY A 277 16.14 1.32 7.72
CA GLY A 277 16.22 0.76 9.08
C GLY A 277 15.02 -0.08 9.50
N ILE A 278 14.29 -0.65 8.52
CA ILE A 278 13.15 -1.55 8.74
C ILE A 278 13.66 -2.89 9.25
N PHE A 279 13.03 -3.42 10.31
CA PHE A 279 13.43 -4.70 10.87
C PHE A 279 13.01 -5.87 9.96
N ARG A 280 13.80 -6.94 9.91
CA ARG A 280 13.60 -8.02 8.92
C ARG A 280 12.24 -8.71 9.04
N ALA A 281 11.70 -8.90 10.25
CA ALA A 281 10.36 -9.48 10.42
C ALA A 281 9.24 -8.54 9.93
N ASP A 282 9.43 -7.21 10.04
CA ASP A 282 8.46 -6.24 9.56
C ASP A 282 8.49 -6.13 8.02
N MET A 283 9.68 -6.15 7.43
CA MET A 283 9.85 -6.24 5.96
C MET A 283 9.16 -7.50 5.40
N LEU A 284 9.40 -8.67 5.99
CA LEU A 284 8.77 -9.92 5.54
C LEU A 284 7.25 -9.91 5.75
N PHE A 285 6.76 -9.29 6.83
CA PHE A 285 5.33 -9.09 7.06
C PHE A 285 4.71 -8.19 5.98
N ASP A 286 5.34 -7.06 5.67
CA ASP A 286 4.87 -6.16 4.62
C ASP A 286 4.87 -6.86 3.24
N ILE A 287 5.92 -7.64 2.91
CA ILE A 287 5.93 -8.49 1.69
C ILE A 287 4.73 -9.43 1.64
N LEU A 288 4.48 -10.16 2.74
CA LEU A 288 3.36 -11.07 2.89
C LEU A 288 1.98 -10.39 2.85
N GLN A 289 1.90 -9.06 3.00
CA GLN A 289 0.63 -8.32 2.90
C GLN A 289 0.34 -7.72 1.53
N ILE A 290 1.34 -7.51 0.66
CA ILE A 290 1.14 -6.90 -0.68
C ILE A 290 0.01 -7.59 -1.45
N GLY A 291 0.15 -8.90 -1.68
CA GLY A 291 -0.79 -9.69 -2.46
C GLY A 291 -2.23 -9.63 -1.92
N PRO A 292 -2.47 -9.97 -0.63
CA PRO A 292 -3.75 -9.83 0.02
C PRO A 292 -4.35 -8.41 -0.07
N LEU A 293 -3.54 -7.36 0.12
CA LEU A 293 -4.02 -5.97 0.05
C LEU A 293 -4.51 -5.60 -1.34
N ILE A 294 -3.83 -6.07 -2.39
CA ILE A 294 -4.23 -5.84 -3.78
C ILE A 294 -5.46 -6.69 -4.15
N GLN A 295 -5.50 -7.97 -3.74
CA GLN A 295 -6.64 -8.87 -3.98
C GLN A 295 -7.92 -8.42 -3.25
N ALA A 296 -7.80 -7.82 -2.06
CA ALA A 296 -8.93 -7.25 -1.34
C ALA A 296 -9.60 -6.13 -2.15
N GLN A 297 -8.82 -5.31 -2.87
CA GLN A 297 -9.33 -4.23 -3.72
C GLN A 297 -9.87 -4.74 -5.05
N ASP A 298 -10.89 -4.08 -5.61
CA ASP A 298 -11.46 -4.42 -6.92
C ASP A 298 -10.56 -3.92 -8.04
N CYS A 299 -9.41 -4.59 -8.21
CA CYS A 299 -8.57 -4.41 -9.38
C CYS A 299 -9.35 -4.85 -10.64
N HIS A 300 -9.39 -3.97 -11.64
CA HIS A 300 -10.07 -4.26 -12.91
C HIS A 300 -9.44 -5.49 -13.60
N SER A 301 -10.30 -6.25 -14.29
CA SER A 301 -10.10 -7.66 -14.68
C SER A 301 -8.76 -8.00 -15.36
N GLN A 302 -8.21 -7.09 -16.16
CA GLN A 302 -7.04 -7.38 -17.01
C GLN A 302 -5.73 -7.65 -16.26
N ARG A 303 -5.58 -7.23 -14.99
CA ARG A 303 -4.33 -7.47 -14.20
C ARG A 303 -4.49 -8.45 -13.04
N ASN A 304 -5.68 -9.00 -12.81
CA ASN A 304 -5.91 -9.93 -11.69
C ASN A 304 -5.01 -11.17 -11.80
N SER A 305 -4.76 -11.66 -13.02
CA SER A 305 -3.83 -12.78 -13.27
C SER A 305 -2.39 -12.49 -12.83
N LEU A 306 -1.88 -11.26 -13.04
CA LEU A 306 -0.54 -10.87 -12.58
C LEU A 306 -0.47 -10.87 -11.04
N VAL A 307 -1.49 -10.33 -10.39
CA VAL A 307 -1.59 -10.29 -8.92
C VAL A 307 -1.70 -11.70 -8.34
N GLU A 308 -2.49 -12.58 -8.93
CA GLU A 308 -2.61 -13.99 -8.52
C GLU A 308 -1.28 -14.72 -8.65
N ILE A 309 -0.56 -14.57 -9.78
CA ILE A 309 0.77 -15.17 -9.93
C ILE A 309 1.79 -14.57 -8.95
N PHE A 310 1.70 -13.26 -8.68
CA PHE A 310 2.53 -12.63 -7.66
C PHE A 310 2.28 -13.22 -6.26
N VAL A 311 1.01 -13.35 -5.86
CA VAL A 311 0.58 -13.93 -4.58
C VAL A 311 1.02 -15.40 -4.45
N TYR A 312 0.74 -16.22 -5.46
CA TYR A 312 0.79 -17.67 -5.35
C TYR A 312 2.14 -18.27 -5.76
N LEU A 313 2.93 -17.62 -6.62
CA LEU A 313 4.25 -18.10 -7.08
C LEU A 313 5.40 -17.17 -6.66
N ARG A 314 5.32 -15.88 -6.98
CA ARG A 314 6.45 -14.95 -6.76
C ARG A 314 6.75 -14.68 -5.30
N VAL A 315 5.75 -14.42 -4.45
CA VAL A 315 5.97 -14.19 -3.01
C VAL A 315 6.69 -15.38 -2.33
N PRO A 316 6.26 -16.65 -2.51
CA PRO A 316 7.03 -17.80 -2.03
C PRO A 316 8.50 -17.85 -2.50
N ASN A 317 8.76 -17.57 -3.79
CA ASN A 317 10.12 -17.52 -4.34
C ASN A 317 10.95 -16.38 -3.73
N ILE A 318 10.42 -15.15 -3.68
CA ILE A 318 11.07 -13.98 -3.08
C ILE A 318 11.46 -14.27 -1.62
N LEU A 319 10.57 -14.91 -0.84
CA LEU A 319 10.85 -15.31 0.54
C LEU A 319 11.96 -16.37 0.63
N LYS A 320 12.00 -17.31 -0.32
CA LYS A 320 13.06 -18.32 -0.44
C LYS A 320 14.42 -17.69 -0.73
N LEU A 321 14.50 -16.79 -1.72
CA LEU A 321 15.72 -16.07 -2.08
C LEU A 321 16.21 -15.21 -0.91
N LEU A 322 15.31 -14.46 -0.25
CA LEU A 322 15.63 -13.67 0.94
C LEU A 322 16.26 -14.52 2.05
N ILE A 323 15.74 -15.72 2.32
CA ILE A 323 16.19 -16.57 3.43
C ILE A 323 17.48 -17.34 3.09
N PHE A 324 17.52 -18.03 1.96
CA PHE A 324 18.60 -18.97 1.65
C PHE A 324 19.78 -18.33 0.91
N GLU A 325 19.55 -17.27 0.12
CA GLU A 325 20.59 -16.65 -0.71
C GLU A 325 21.03 -15.29 -0.16
N LEU A 326 20.08 -14.48 0.32
CA LEU A 326 20.37 -13.13 0.85
C LEU A 326 20.48 -13.06 2.38
N GLY A 327 20.52 -14.20 3.07
CA GLY A 327 20.89 -14.32 4.49
C GLY A 327 19.87 -13.78 5.50
N VAL A 328 18.58 -13.63 5.14
CA VAL A 328 17.53 -13.26 6.08
C VAL A 328 17.18 -14.43 7.00
N LYS A 329 17.33 -14.21 8.31
CA LYS A 329 17.07 -15.22 9.34
C LYS A 329 15.62 -15.75 9.33
N LYS A 330 15.44 -17.07 9.24
CA LYS A 330 14.15 -17.79 9.22
C LYS A 330 13.24 -17.43 10.41
N GLU A 331 13.79 -17.14 11.58
CA GLU A 331 13.03 -16.69 12.75
C GLU A 331 12.25 -15.39 12.47
N SER A 332 12.76 -14.54 11.57
CA SER A 332 12.09 -13.31 11.12
C SER A 332 10.83 -13.62 10.31
N LEU A 333 10.85 -14.67 9.49
CA LEU A 333 9.67 -15.14 8.75
C LEU A 333 8.62 -15.69 9.71
N LEU A 334 9.03 -16.48 10.71
CA LEU A 334 8.09 -17.02 11.70
C LEU A 334 7.41 -15.93 12.53
N LEU A 335 8.13 -14.85 12.87
CA LEU A 335 7.55 -13.67 13.51
C LEU A 335 6.55 -12.96 12.58
N ALA A 336 6.90 -12.79 11.30
CA ALA A 336 6.02 -12.21 10.28
C ALA A 336 4.73 -13.04 10.09
N LEU A 337 4.85 -14.36 9.94
CA LEU A 337 3.70 -15.27 9.79
C LEU A 337 2.79 -15.27 11.02
N LYS A 338 3.36 -15.30 12.24
CA LYS A 338 2.59 -15.21 13.51
C LYS A 338 1.83 -13.88 13.66
N ARG A 339 2.29 -12.81 13.00
CA ARG A 339 1.61 -11.51 12.91
C ARG A 339 0.53 -11.54 11.81
N LEU A 340 0.85 -12.11 10.64
CA LEU A 340 -0.04 -12.22 9.48
C LEU A 340 -1.31 -13.04 9.77
N VAL A 341 -1.18 -14.23 10.37
CA VAL A 341 -2.33 -15.12 10.63
C VAL A 341 -3.39 -14.51 11.57
N LYS A 342 -3.03 -13.40 12.25
CA LYS A 342 -3.90 -12.62 13.14
C LYS A 342 -4.50 -11.36 12.47
N ALA A 343 -4.15 -11.05 11.22
CA ALA A 343 -4.69 -9.92 10.46
C ALA A 343 -6.11 -10.24 9.94
N LYS A 344 -7.07 -10.28 10.87
CA LYS A 344 -8.40 -10.86 10.65
C LYS A 344 -9.15 -10.20 9.51
N SER A 345 -9.24 -8.87 9.48
CA SER A 345 -10.04 -8.19 8.45
C SER A 345 -9.46 -8.40 7.05
N LEU A 346 -8.14 -8.24 6.90
CA LEU A 346 -7.46 -8.43 5.62
C LEU A 346 -7.66 -9.86 5.08
N LEU A 347 -7.31 -10.87 5.87
CA LEU A 347 -7.41 -12.26 5.43
C LEU A 347 -8.86 -12.71 5.23
N ASN A 348 -9.78 -12.29 6.09
CA ASN A 348 -11.21 -12.62 5.92
C ASN A 348 -11.81 -11.99 4.67
N THR A 349 -11.46 -10.74 4.35
CA THR A 349 -11.93 -10.08 3.11
C THR A 349 -11.40 -10.78 1.86
N VAL A 350 -10.13 -11.15 1.85
CA VAL A 350 -9.52 -11.86 0.71
C VAL A 350 -10.14 -13.25 0.58
N ASP A 351 -10.09 -14.07 1.62
CA ASP A 351 -10.58 -15.46 1.60
C ASP A 351 -12.07 -15.54 1.19
N LEU A 352 -12.91 -14.57 1.59
CA LEU A 352 -14.31 -14.47 1.14
C LEU A 352 -14.44 -14.16 -0.36
N LYS A 353 -13.60 -13.23 -0.86
CA LYS A 353 -13.66 -12.71 -2.23
C LYS A 353 -13.10 -13.69 -3.27
N THR A 354 -11.95 -14.30 -2.98
CA THR A 354 -11.31 -15.32 -3.83
C THR A 354 -11.94 -16.71 -3.65
N LYS A 355 -12.69 -16.91 -2.55
CA LYS A 355 -13.19 -18.22 -2.09
C LYS A 355 -12.03 -19.21 -1.88
N SER A 356 -10.92 -18.70 -1.36
CA SER A 356 -9.67 -19.42 -1.10
C SER A 356 -9.41 -19.57 0.39
N HIS A 357 -8.58 -20.53 0.78
CA HIS A 357 -7.92 -20.50 2.09
C HIS A 357 -6.45 -20.13 1.87
N LEU A 358 -6.19 -18.84 1.70
CA LEU A 358 -4.89 -18.32 1.21
C LEU A 358 -3.74 -18.75 2.13
N VAL A 359 -3.95 -18.67 3.43
CA VAL A 359 -2.94 -19.03 4.44
C VAL A 359 -2.62 -20.53 4.40
N LYS A 360 -3.64 -21.42 4.31
CA LYS A 360 -3.41 -22.88 4.22
C LYS A 360 -2.57 -23.22 3.00
N HIS A 361 -2.83 -22.59 1.87
CA HIS A 361 -2.04 -22.78 0.66
C HIS A 361 -0.61 -22.26 0.82
N TRP A 362 -0.42 -21.02 1.28
CA TRP A 362 0.92 -20.46 1.52
C TRP A 362 1.74 -21.30 2.49
N LEU A 363 1.18 -21.71 3.63
CA LEU A 363 1.88 -22.58 4.59
C LEU A 363 2.31 -23.90 3.94
N LYS A 364 1.47 -24.50 3.07
CA LYS A 364 1.84 -25.71 2.33
C LYS A 364 3.01 -25.45 1.36
N THR A 365 2.97 -24.38 0.57
CA THR A 365 4.07 -24.02 -0.33
C THR A 365 5.35 -23.67 0.44
N PHE A 366 5.24 -23.00 1.60
CA PHE A 366 6.39 -22.71 2.47
C PHE A 366 6.99 -23.96 3.10
N LEU A 367 6.18 -25.00 3.36
CA LEU A 367 6.66 -26.31 3.79
C LEU A 367 7.38 -27.04 2.64
N GLU A 368 6.81 -27.04 1.43
CA GLU A 368 7.41 -27.61 0.22
C GLU A 368 8.75 -26.93 -0.15
N LEU A 369 8.88 -25.62 0.11
CA LEU A 369 10.11 -24.84 -0.07
C LEU A 369 11.07 -24.86 1.15
N ASN A 370 10.78 -25.66 2.19
CA ASN A 370 11.54 -25.75 3.45
C ASN A 370 11.66 -24.44 4.27
N LEU A 371 10.86 -23.42 3.93
CA LEU A 371 10.82 -22.13 4.62
C LEU A 371 10.23 -22.26 6.03
N ILE A 372 9.34 -23.24 6.26
CA ILE A 372 8.83 -23.64 7.56
C ILE A 372 8.96 -25.17 7.75
N ASN A 373 8.89 -25.66 8.99
CA ASN A 373 8.80 -27.08 9.31
C ASN A 373 7.34 -27.52 9.58
N VAL A 374 7.12 -28.82 9.79
CA VAL A 374 5.78 -29.40 10.00
C VAL A 374 5.10 -28.86 11.27
N GLU A 375 5.85 -28.68 12.37
CA GLU A 375 5.32 -28.13 13.63
C GLU A 375 4.89 -26.66 13.46
N GLU A 376 5.68 -25.87 12.74
CA GLU A 376 5.38 -24.47 12.39
C GLU A 376 4.15 -24.38 11.48
N TYR A 377 4.02 -25.28 10.51
CA TYR A 377 2.85 -25.40 9.62
C TYR A 377 1.57 -25.66 10.43
N GLU A 378 1.53 -26.71 11.26
CA GLU A 378 0.33 -27.08 12.02
C GLU A 378 -0.07 -25.97 13.00
N ASN A 379 0.90 -25.41 13.75
CA ASN A 379 0.64 -24.32 14.69
C ASN A 379 0.05 -23.07 14.01
N LEU A 380 0.60 -22.64 12.87
CA LEU A 380 0.12 -21.45 12.14
C LEU A 380 -1.25 -21.71 11.49
N LEU A 381 -1.48 -22.91 10.97
CA LEU A 381 -2.74 -23.31 10.38
C LEU A 381 -3.85 -23.41 11.45
N GLN A 382 -3.55 -23.96 12.63
CA GLN A 382 -4.49 -24.04 13.75
C GLN A 382 -4.95 -22.64 14.20
N ILE A 383 -4.02 -21.67 14.30
CA ILE A 383 -4.36 -20.27 14.61
C ILE A 383 -5.30 -19.69 13.54
N ARG A 384 -5.02 -19.87 12.25
CA ARG A 384 -5.91 -19.33 11.20
C ARG A 384 -7.27 -20.04 11.18
N ASN A 385 -7.31 -21.35 11.39
CA ASN A 385 -8.55 -22.12 11.38
C ASN A 385 -9.46 -21.75 12.54
N SER A 386 -8.94 -21.50 13.74
CA SER A 386 -9.77 -21.01 14.86
C SER A 386 -10.36 -19.64 14.56
N GLU A 387 -9.62 -18.75 13.89
CA GLU A 387 -10.15 -17.46 13.43
C GLU A 387 -11.26 -17.62 12.38
N ILE A 388 -11.10 -18.54 11.42
CA ILE A 388 -12.15 -18.85 10.43
C ILE A 388 -13.40 -19.43 11.10
N GLN A 389 -13.25 -20.29 12.11
CA GLN A 389 -14.39 -20.86 12.87
C GLN A 389 -15.23 -19.78 13.57
N THR A 390 -14.63 -18.67 13.99
CA THR A 390 -15.39 -17.54 14.57
C THR A 390 -16.18 -16.73 13.55
N ASN A 391 -15.90 -16.87 12.25
CA ASN A 391 -16.58 -16.17 11.17
C ASN A 391 -17.47 -17.14 10.38
N SER A 392 -18.77 -17.14 10.68
CA SER A 392 -19.76 -18.02 10.05
C SER A 392 -19.74 -17.94 8.51
N SER A 393 -19.47 -16.77 7.93
CA SER A 393 -19.39 -16.55 6.48
C SER A 393 -18.20 -17.23 5.81
N LEU A 394 -17.17 -17.66 6.56
CA LEU A 394 -15.98 -18.34 6.05
C LEU A 394 -15.92 -19.83 6.41
N SER A 395 -16.89 -20.33 7.19
CA SER A 395 -16.96 -21.73 7.65
C SER A 395 -16.81 -22.77 6.53
N PHE A 396 -17.27 -22.46 5.31
CA PHE A 396 -17.16 -23.31 4.13
C PHE A 396 -15.71 -23.63 3.70
N LEU A 397 -14.73 -22.80 4.09
CA LEU A 397 -13.31 -23.01 3.79
C LEU A 397 -12.64 -24.09 4.66
N LEU A 398 -13.33 -24.55 5.71
CA LEU A 398 -12.84 -25.62 6.59
C LEU A 398 -13.23 -27.02 6.09
N ASP A 399 -14.23 -27.14 5.21
CA ASP A 399 -14.60 -28.40 4.59
C ASP A 399 -13.60 -28.73 3.48
N GLU A 400 -12.85 -29.83 3.63
CA GLU A 400 -11.86 -30.29 2.66
C GLU A 400 -12.44 -30.58 1.27
N LYS A 401 -13.76 -30.83 1.17
CA LYS A 401 -14.46 -31.06 -0.12
C LYS A 401 -14.87 -29.76 -0.81
N ILE A 402 -14.95 -28.64 -0.08
CA ILE A 402 -15.35 -27.32 -0.60
C ILE A 402 -14.14 -26.38 -0.72
N SER A 403 -13.09 -26.60 0.09
CA SER A 403 -11.78 -25.92 0.12
C SER A 403 -10.98 -26.02 -1.19
N ASP A 404 -11.53 -26.61 -2.26
CA ASP A 404 -10.84 -26.89 -3.52
C ASP A 404 -10.91 -25.67 -4.47
N ASP A 405 -10.22 -24.65 -3.98
CA ASP A 405 -9.98 -23.25 -4.35
C ASP A 405 -10.03 -22.87 -5.85
N SER A 406 -10.88 -21.89 -6.19
CA SER A 406 -11.13 -21.48 -7.58
C SER A 406 -9.96 -20.72 -8.23
N SER A 407 -9.25 -19.89 -7.47
CA SER A 407 -8.18 -19.03 -8.00
C SER A 407 -6.87 -19.81 -8.12
N LEU A 408 -6.54 -20.58 -7.08
CA LEU A 408 -5.36 -21.46 -7.08
C LEU A 408 -5.45 -22.56 -8.14
N LYS A 409 -6.63 -23.14 -8.40
CA LYS A 409 -6.82 -24.11 -9.50
C LYS A 409 -6.44 -23.53 -10.85
N LYS A 410 -6.83 -22.28 -11.12
CA LYS A 410 -6.46 -21.58 -12.36
C LYS A 410 -4.96 -21.29 -12.43
N VAL A 411 -4.30 -20.98 -11.32
CA VAL A 411 -2.82 -20.84 -11.26
C VAL A 411 -2.13 -22.18 -11.58
N LYS A 412 -2.52 -23.27 -10.90
CA LYS A 412 -1.94 -24.60 -11.14
C LYS A 412 -2.17 -25.12 -12.56
N LEU A 413 -3.33 -24.81 -13.15
CA LEU A 413 -3.60 -25.11 -14.56
C LEU A 413 -2.67 -24.30 -15.49
N ALA A 414 -2.34 -23.06 -15.13
CA ALA A 414 -1.41 -22.22 -15.89
C ALA A 414 0.03 -22.74 -15.81
N GLU A 415 0.47 -23.22 -14.65
CA GLU A 415 1.76 -23.91 -14.48
C GLU A 415 1.84 -25.20 -15.31
N GLN A 416 0.77 -26.01 -15.32
CA GLN A 416 0.69 -27.22 -16.14
C GLN A 416 0.76 -26.90 -17.64
N ILE A 417 0.01 -25.89 -18.10
CA ILE A 417 0.05 -25.45 -19.50
C ILE A 417 1.43 -24.86 -19.86
N THR A 418 2.06 -24.09 -18.97
CA THR A 418 3.43 -23.57 -19.17
C THR A 418 4.43 -24.71 -19.31
N SER A 419 4.35 -25.74 -18.46
CA SER A 419 5.16 -26.96 -18.55
C SER A 419 4.93 -27.73 -19.86
N ILE A 420 3.74 -27.66 -20.45
CA ILE A 420 3.48 -28.18 -21.81
C ILE A 420 4.18 -27.30 -22.85
N ILE A 421 3.98 -25.97 -22.86
CA ILE A 421 4.63 -25.05 -23.82
C ILE A 421 6.15 -25.27 -23.80
N ARG A 422 6.77 -25.33 -22.62
CA ARG A 422 8.21 -25.52 -22.44
C ARG A 422 8.76 -26.76 -23.18
N LYS A 423 7.98 -27.86 -23.25
CA LYS A 423 8.37 -29.07 -24.00
C LYS A 423 8.34 -28.86 -25.51
N PHE A 424 7.51 -27.95 -26.00
CA PHE A 424 7.38 -27.60 -27.41
C PHE A 424 8.22 -26.39 -27.84
N MET A 425 8.79 -25.63 -26.90
CA MET A 425 9.73 -24.54 -27.15
C MET A 425 10.97 -24.95 -27.97
N ALA A 426 11.35 -26.24 -27.97
CA ALA A 426 12.44 -26.79 -28.78
C ALA A 426 11.98 -27.72 -29.93
N GLN A 427 10.67 -27.83 -30.20
CA GLN A 427 10.11 -28.62 -31.31
C GLN A 427 10.00 -27.77 -32.59
N GLU A 428 9.74 -28.41 -33.74
CA GLU A 428 9.46 -27.72 -35.02
C GLU A 428 8.30 -26.72 -34.92
N ASP A 429 8.33 -25.67 -35.74
CA ASP A 429 7.38 -24.55 -35.64
C ASP A 429 5.92 -24.96 -35.83
N GLU A 430 5.61 -25.96 -36.68
CA GLU A 430 4.24 -26.49 -36.81
C GLU A 430 3.68 -27.02 -35.48
N LYS A 431 4.49 -27.79 -34.74
CA LYS A 431 4.09 -28.42 -33.47
C LYS A 431 3.94 -27.40 -32.36
N PHE A 432 4.77 -26.35 -32.39
CA PHE A 432 4.65 -25.20 -31.51
C PHE A 432 3.38 -24.39 -31.82
N LEU A 433 3.17 -24.03 -33.10
CA LEU A 433 2.01 -23.26 -33.55
C LEU A 433 0.68 -23.98 -33.26
N ALA A 434 0.58 -25.29 -33.49
CA ALA A 434 -0.61 -26.09 -33.17
C ALA A 434 -0.97 -26.14 -31.66
N ILE A 435 -0.06 -25.72 -30.79
CA ILE A 435 -0.32 -25.50 -29.35
C ILE A 435 -0.62 -24.02 -29.09
N VAL A 436 0.14 -23.11 -29.68
CA VAL A 436 -0.04 -21.65 -29.59
C VAL A 436 -1.43 -21.21 -30.08
N GLU A 437 -1.93 -21.76 -31.19
CA GLU A 437 -3.29 -21.52 -31.70
C GLU A 437 -4.39 -21.88 -30.69
N LYS A 438 -4.14 -22.87 -29.81
CA LYS A 438 -5.09 -23.26 -28.76
C LYS A 438 -5.22 -22.18 -27.68
N PHE A 439 -4.26 -21.26 -27.53
CA PHE A 439 -4.38 -20.12 -26.61
C PHE A 439 -5.37 -19.07 -27.11
N LEU A 440 -5.47 -18.86 -28.43
CA LEU A 440 -6.50 -18.01 -29.03
C LEU A 440 -7.92 -18.53 -28.74
N LEU A 441 -8.05 -19.79 -28.31
CA LEU A 441 -9.33 -20.43 -27.96
C LEU A 441 -9.68 -20.27 -26.48
N THR A 442 -8.74 -19.80 -25.64
CA THR A 442 -8.97 -19.72 -24.19
C THR A 442 -9.77 -18.48 -23.81
N THR A 443 -10.98 -18.70 -23.30
CA THR A 443 -11.79 -17.68 -22.63
C THR A 443 -11.46 -17.63 -21.13
N ASP A 444 -11.99 -16.64 -20.40
CA ASP A 444 -11.82 -16.47 -18.93
C ASP A 444 -10.37 -16.16 -18.45
N GLY A 445 -9.60 -15.43 -19.27
CA GLY A 445 -8.30 -14.86 -18.86
C GLY A 445 -7.19 -15.88 -18.58
N MET A 446 -7.33 -17.09 -19.13
CA MET A 446 -6.37 -18.17 -18.89
C MET A 446 -5.01 -17.92 -19.54
N MET A 447 -5.01 -17.25 -20.70
CA MET A 447 -3.82 -16.84 -21.44
C MET A 447 -2.95 -15.87 -20.61
N GLU A 448 -3.56 -14.86 -19.98
CA GLU A 448 -2.89 -13.92 -19.07
C GLU A 448 -2.23 -14.63 -17.91
N ARG A 449 -2.89 -15.65 -17.33
CA ARG A 449 -2.30 -16.47 -16.27
C ARG A 449 -1.09 -17.24 -16.77
N VAL A 450 -1.15 -17.84 -17.96
CA VAL A 450 -0.01 -18.57 -18.54
C VAL A 450 1.15 -17.62 -18.84
N MET A 451 0.91 -16.49 -19.50
CA MET A 451 1.95 -15.49 -19.74
C MET A 451 2.53 -14.93 -18.42
N ALA A 452 1.70 -14.76 -17.39
CA ALA A 452 2.15 -14.35 -16.06
C ALA A 452 3.00 -15.41 -15.36
N VAL A 453 2.66 -16.70 -15.46
CA VAL A 453 3.52 -17.81 -15.00
C VAL A 453 4.85 -17.78 -15.75
N MET A 454 4.82 -17.70 -17.08
CA MET A 454 6.04 -17.61 -17.89
C MET A 454 6.88 -16.37 -17.56
N CYS A 455 6.25 -15.28 -17.12
CA CYS A 455 6.95 -14.09 -16.64
C CYS A 455 7.61 -14.34 -15.27
N ALA A 456 6.92 -15.02 -14.36
CA ALA A 456 7.43 -15.42 -13.05
C ALA A 456 8.48 -16.56 -13.10
N THR A 457 8.64 -17.25 -14.24
CA THR A 457 9.67 -18.28 -14.46
C THR A 457 10.71 -17.87 -15.52
N ASP A 458 10.79 -16.57 -15.85
CA ASP A 458 11.72 -15.97 -16.82
C ASP A 458 11.62 -16.48 -18.28
N GLU A 459 10.64 -17.33 -18.59
CA GLU A 459 10.42 -17.95 -19.92
C GLU A 459 9.64 -17.07 -20.91
N LEU A 460 8.95 -16.02 -20.45
CA LEU A 460 8.12 -15.17 -21.31
C LEU A 460 8.94 -14.49 -22.43
N ARG A 461 10.20 -14.14 -22.15
CA ARG A 461 11.10 -13.51 -23.13
C ARG A 461 11.37 -14.44 -24.31
N ASP A 462 11.74 -15.69 -24.03
CA ASP A 462 12.07 -16.67 -25.06
C ASP A 462 10.84 -17.06 -25.89
N PHE A 463 9.68 -17.18 -25.25
CA PHE A 463 8.40 -17.42 -25.92
C PHE A 463 8.02 -16.27 -26.86
N ALA A 464 8.07 -15.03 -26.37
CA ALA A 464 7.78 -13.86 -27.19
C ALA A 464 8.82 -13.67 -28.31
N LEU A 465 10.09 -13.99 -28.05
CA LEU A 465 11.14 -13.98 -29.07
C LEU A 465 10.88 -15.03 -30.17
N ARG A 466 10.46 -16.24 -29.82
CA ARG A 466 10.12 -17.26 -30.81
C ARG A 466 8.92 -16.86 -31.66
N LEU A 467 7.86 -16.34 -31.05
CA LEU A 467 6.71 -15.78 -31.78
C LEU A 467 7.15 -14.68 -32.74
N ALA A 468 8.02 -13.77 -32.32
CA ALA A 468 8.55 -12.68 -33.15
C ALA A 468 9.33 -13.17 -34.37
N LYS A 469 10.19 -14.19 -34.21
CA LYS A 469 10.95 -14.77 -35.33
C LYS A 469 10.05 -15.46 -36.35
N ILE A 470 9.06 -16.22 -35.90
CA ILE A 470 8.06 -16.84 -36.78
C ILE A 470 7.23 -15.76 -37.49
N ASN A 471 6.80 -14.72 -36.78
CA ASN A 471 6.04 -13.60 -37.35
C ASN A 471 6.83 -12.88 -38.46
N GLN A 472 8.09 -12.52 -38.20
CA GLN A 472 8.96 -11.87 -39.19
C GLN A 472 9.15 -12.75 -40.43
N ALA A 473 9.39 -14.06 -40.25
CA ALA A 473 9.62 -14.97 -41.36
C ALA A 473 8.38 -15.13 -42.26
N CYS A 474 7.16 -14.92 -41.72
CA CYS A 474 5.92 -14.88 -42.49
C CYS A 474 5.66 -13.56 -43.26
N GLU A 475 6.47 -12.50 -43.09
CA GLU A 475 6.21 -11.20 -43.73
C GLU A 475 6.30 -11.23 -45.27
N ASN A 476 7.22 -12.05 -45.81
CA ASN A 476 7.48 -12.19 -47.24
C ASN A 476 7.09 -13.60 -47.75
N HIS A 477 6.46 -13.68 -48.93
CA HIS A 477 6.05 -14.95 -49.56
C HIS A 477 7.22 -15.74 -50.19
N LEU A 478 8.38 -15.09 -50.34
CA LEU A 478 9.63 -15.67 -50.86
C LEU A 478 10.48 -16.36 -49.80
N THR A 479 10.23 -16.12 -48.51
CA THR A 479 10.92 -16.82 -47.41
C THR A 479 10.63 -18.32 -47.47
N ASP A 480 11.66 -19.15 -47.35
CA ASP A 480 11.45 -20.60 -47.21
C ASP A 480 10.96 -20.92 -45.79
N MET A 481 9.66 -21.13 -45.69
CA MET A 481 8.94 -21.49 -44.46
C MET A 481 8.61 -23.00 -44.40
N GLY A 482 9.16 -23.79 -45.32
CA GLY A 482 8.80 -25.19 -45.49
C GLY A 482 7.27 -25.39 -45.56
N PRO A 483 6.67 -26.27 -44.74
CA PRO A 483 5.25 -26.60 -44.83
C PRO A 483 4.31 -25.46 -44.38
N LEU A 484 4.78 -24.52 -43.55
CA LEU A 484 3.98 -23.38 -43.08
C LEU A 484 3.65 -22.37 -44.20
N ARG A 485 4.33 -22.43 -45.34
CA ARG A 485 4.16 -21.50 -46.47
C ARG A 485 2.70 -21.40 -46.96
N HIS A 486 1.96 -22.51 -46.92
CA HIS A 486 0.56 -22.56 -47.37
C HIS A 486 -0.42 -21.85 -46.43
N ASN A 487 -0.02 -21.57 -45.18
CA ASN A 487 -0.84 -20.89 -44.17
C ASN A 487 -0.17 -19.57 -43.69
N ARG A 488 0.74 -18.99 -44.48
CA ARG A 488 1.60 -17.85 -44.10
C ARG A 488 0.85 -16.70 -43.42
N LEU A 489 -0.25 -16.22 -44.01
CA LEU A 489 -1.04 -15.11 -43.44
C LEU A 489 -1.71 -15.50 -42.11
N HIS A 490 -2.16 -16.75 -41.96
CA HIS A 490 -2.75 -17.23 -40.70
C HIS A 490 -1.73 -17.36 -39.58
N VAL A 491 -0.51 -17.81 -39.90
CA VAL A 491 0.61 -17.87 -38.94
C VAL A 491 1.05 -16.46 -38.55
N PHE A 492 1.13 -15.53 -39.51
CA PHE A 492 1.37 -14.12 -39.23
C PHE A 492 0.29 -13.54 -38.29
N ASP A 493 -1.00 -13.73 -38.60
CA ASP A 493 -2.12 -13.25 -37.79
C ASP A 493 -2.04 -13.75 -36.35
N THR A 494 -1.92 -15.07 -36.18
CA THR A 494 -1.85 -15.73 -34.88
C THR A 494 -0.69 -15.22 -34.03
N THR A 495 0.50 -15.11 -34.62
CA THR A 495 1.69 -14.62 -33.91
C THR A 495 1.60 -13.12 -33.61
N PHE A 496 1.09 -12.30 -34.54
CA PHE A 496 0.87 -10.86 -34.35
C PHE A 496 -0.10 -10.58 -33.20
N LEU A 497 -1.26 -11.25 -33.18
CA LEU A 497 -2.28 -11.06 -32.14
C LEU A 497 -1.74 -11.38 -30.73
N LEU A 498 -0.96 -12.45 -30.60
CA LEU A 498 -0.33 -12.82 -29.33
C LEU A 498 0.77 -11.84 -28.92
N LEU A 499 1.62 -11.39 -29.86
CA LEU A 499 2.65 -10.39 -29.60
C LEU A 499 2.05 -9.03 -29.17
N ILE A 500 0.94 -8.61 -29.80
CA ILE A 500 0.15 -7.45 -29.37
C ILE A 500 -0.32 -7.62 -27.93
N ARG A 501 -0.87 -8.79 -27.58
CA ARG A 501 -1.37 -9.01 -26.22
C ARG A 501 -0.24 -9.03 -25.19
N ILE A 502 0.88 -9.67 -25.50
CA ILE A 502 2.10 -9.63 -24.68
C ILE A 502 2.55 -8.18 -24.47
N LYS A 503 2.58 -7.35 -25.52
CA LYS A 503 2.97 -5.94 -25.42
C LYS A 503 2.00 -5.07 -24.61
N TYR A 504 0.69 -5.30 -24.69
CA TYR A 504 -0.28 -4.58 -23.86
C TYR A 504 -0.18 -4.94 -22.37
N VAL A 505 0.09 -6.21 -22.04
CA VAL A 505 0.16 -6.69 -20.64
C VAL A 505 1.54 -6.47 -20.02
N PHE A 506 2.61 -6.73 -20.77
CA PHE A 506 4.01 -6.68 -20.34
C PHE A 506 4.77 -5.60 -21.12
N LYS A 507 4.38 -4.33 -20.94
CA LYS A 507 4.97 -3.17 -21.65
C LYS A 507 6.49 -3.11 -21.53
N ASP A 508 7.01 -3.49 -20.37
CA ASP A 508 8.42 -3.45 -20.00
C ASP A 508 9.27 -4.53 -20.73
N LEU A 509 8.64 -5.49 -21.41
CA LEU A 509 9.33 -6.58 -22.10
C LEU A 509 10.03 -6.08 -23.38
N ARG A 510 11.36 -5.92 -23.27
CA ARG A 510 12.26 -5.46 -24.34
C ARG A 510 12.90 -6.63 -25.10
N ILE A 511 12.16 -7.17 -26.07
CA ILE A 511 12.59 -8.30 -26.93
C ILE A 511 13.74 -7.89 -27.88
N THR A 512 13.65 -6.70 -28.49
CA THR A 512 14.55 -6.28 -29.57
C THR A 512 15.95 -5.89 -29.09
N LEU A 513 16.12 -5.50 -27.82
CA LEU A 513 17.45 -5.24 -27.23
C LEU A 513 18.43 -6.42 -27.38
N THR A 514 17.92 -7.65 -27.36
CA THR A 514 18.73 -8.87 -27.52
C THR A 514 18.85 -9.35 -28.97
N GLN A 515 18.00 -8.84 -29.88
CA GLN A 515 17.92 -9.22 -31.29
C GLN A 515 17.49 -7.99 -32.13
N PRO A 516 18.41 -7.04 -32.41
CA PRO A 516 18.07 -5.77 -33.09
C PRO A 516 17.52 -5.93 -34.50
N GLU A 517 17.80 -7.07 -35.14
CA GLU A 517 17.22 -7.46 -36.44
C GLU A 517 15.68 -7.51 -36.43
N LEU A 518 15.07 -7.68 -35.24
CA LEU A 518 13.63 -7.66 -35.07
C LEU A 518 13.04 -6.24 -35.05
N ASP A 519 13.81 -5.17 -34.77
CA ASP A 519 13.29 -3.79 -34.88
C ASP A 519 12.87 -3.45 -36.33
N GLN A 520 13.39 -4.20 -37.31
CA GLN A 520 13.03 -4.08 -38.73
C GLN A 520 11.77 -4.88 -39.12
N SER A 521 11.22 -5.71 -38.23
CA SER A 521 9.99 -6.45 -38.50
C SER A 521 8.78 -5.52 -38.54
N ARG A 522 7.75 -5.91 -39.30
CA ARG A 522 6.52 -5.14 -39.48
C ARG A 522 5.67 -5.08 -38.22
N PHE A 523 5.76 -6.08 -37.35
CA PHE A 523 5.19 -5.99 -36.00
C PHE A 523 5.86 -4.90 -35.16
N PHE A 524 7.20 -4.90 -35.04
CA PHE A 524 7.88 -3.98 -34.13
C PHE A 524 7.94 -2.55 -34.65
N SER A 525 8.10 -2.36 -35.97
CA SER A 525 8.01 -1.03 -36.59
C SER A 525 6.62 -0.41 -36.43
N TRP A 526 5.55 -1.16 -36.69
CA TRP A 526 4.18 -0.69 -36.43
C TRP A 526 3.95 -0.37 -34.95
N TRP A 527 4.32 -1.28 -34.04
CA TRP A 527 4.19 -1.04 -32.59
C TRP A 527 4.94 0.21 -32.15
N SER A 528 6.16 0.43 -32.65
CA SER A 528 6.96 1.60 -32.29
C SER A 528 6.34 2.91 -32.77
N VAL A 529 5.73 2.94 -33.97
CA VAL A 529 5.06 4.15 -34.48
C VAL A 529 3.77 4.41 -33.69
N TYR A 530 3.00 3.37 -33.37
CA TYR A 530 1.81 3.45 -32.51
C TYR A 530 2.14 3.96 -31.10
N GLU A 531 3.12 3.36 -30.42
CA GLU A 531 3.56 3.77 -29.08
C GLU A 531 4.07 5.21 -29.06
N LYS A 532 4.86 5.60 -30.07
CA LYS A 532 5.31 6.98 -30.26
C LYS A 532 4.13 7.94 -30.47
N GLY A 533 3.18 7.59 -31.34
CA GLY A 533 2.00 8.43 -31.63
C GLY A 533 1.15 8.71 -30.39
N LEU A 534 0.98 7.72 -29.52
CA LEU A 534 0.30 7.89 -28.23
C LEU A 534 1.08 8.77 -27.24
N LEU A 535 2.40 8.59 -27.14
CA LEU A 535 3.26 9.35 -26.23
C LEU A 535 3.38 10.83 -26.65
N GLU A 536 3.57 11.09 -27.94
CA GLU A 536 3.73 12.44 -28.51
C GLU A 536 2.39 13.12 -28.78
N LYS A 537 1.26 12.40 -28.65
CA LYS A 537 -0.10 12.83 -29.03
C LYS A 537 -0.16 13.31 -30.49
N SER A 538 0.51 12.58 -31.36
CA SER A 538 0.61 12.84 -32.79
C SER A 538 -0.17 11.78 -33.58
N PRO A 539 -1.09 12.15 -34.47
CA PRO A 539 -1.86 11.19 -35.25
C PRO A 539 -0.96 10.39 -36.20
N LEU A 540 -1.16 9.07 -36.26
CA LEU A 540 -0.64 8.30 -37.40
C LEU A 540 -1.35 8.78 -38.66
N THR A 541 -0.56 9.35 -39.57
CA THR A 541 -0.98 9.88 -40.87
C THR A 541 -0.05 9.34 -41.94
N THR A 542 -0.58 9.11 -43.13
CA THR A 542 0.25 8.79 -44.30
C THR A 542 0.80 10.09 -44.91
N THR A 543 2.05 10.06 -45.38
CA THR A 543 2.64 11.14 -46.18
C THR A 543 2.27 11.05 -47.66
N GLU A 544 1.62 9.96 -48.07
CA GLU A 544 1.23 9.71 -49.46
C GLU A 544 -0.12 10.37 -49.79
N ASN A 545 -0.38 10.60 -51.08
CA ASN A 545 -1.66 11.16 -51.50
C ASN A 545 -2.80 10.15 -51.24
N LYS A 546 -3.87 10.58 -50.56
CA LYS A 546 -5.06 9.77 -50.25
C LYS A 546 -5.65 9.06 -51.48
N ASP A 547 -5.50 9.64 -52.66
CA ASP A 547 -5.98 9.04 -53.93
C ASP A 547 -5.39 7.65 -54.21
N ILE A 548 -4.17 7.36 -53.72
CA ILE A 548 -3.46 6.08 -53.93
C ILE A 548 -4.20 4.91 -53.25
N PHE A 549 -4.88 5.18 -52.13
CA PHE A 549 -5.61 4.16 -51.35
C PHE A 549 -7.06 3.96 -51.81
N LEU A 550 -7.56 4.74 -52.79
CA LEU A 550 -8.94 4.66 -53.26
C LEU A 550 -9.31 3.30 -53.84
N THR A 551 -8.39 2.61 -54.53
CA THR A 551 -8.65 1.29 -55.10
C THR A 551 -8.87 0.25 -54.00
N GLN A 552 -7.99 0.21 -53.00
CA GLN A 552 -8.06 -0.67 -51.84
C GLN A 552 -9.33 -0.38 -51.03
N TYR A 553 -9.65 0.90 -50.81
CA TYR A 553 -10.86 1.32 -50.11
C TYR A 553 -12.14 0.83 -50.82
N ASN A 554 -12.22 0.99 -52.15
CA ASN A 554 -13.37 0.53 -52.95
C ASN A 554 -13.50 -1.00 -52.99
N ILE A 555 -12.40 -1.75 -52.92
CA ILE A 555 -12.43 -3.22 -52.77
C ILE A 555 -13.02 -3.60 -51.41
N LEU A 556 -12.58 -2.94 -50.32
CA LEU A 556 -13.09 -3.20 -48.97
C LEU A 556 -14.58 -2.80 -48.81
N LYS A 557 -15.06 -1.74 -49.49
CA LYS A 557 -16.49 -1.41 -49.59
C LYS A 557 -17.34 -2.55 -50.19
N SER A 558 -16.72 -3.50 -50.88
CA SER A 558 -17.36 -4.68 -51.48
C SER A 558 -17.25 -5.94 -50.62
N ALA A 559 -16.86 -5.81 -49.34
CA ALA A 559 -16.63 -6.91 -48.39
C ALA A 559 -15.58 -7.95 -48.84
N LYS A 560 -14.58 -7.49 -49.60
CA LYS A 560 -13.45 -8.31 -50.09
C LYS A 560 -12.14 -7.80 -49.53
N PRO A 561 -11.17 -8.68 -49.22
CA PRO A 561 -9.81 -8.24 -48.93
C PRO A 561 -9.21 -7.57 -50.18
N PHE A 562 -8.39 -6.54 -49.97
CA PHE A 562 -7.55 -5.97 -51.05
C PHE A 562 -6.22 -6.73 -51.21
N TRP A 563 -5.96 -7.71 -50.34
CA TRP A 563 -4.74 -8.51 -50.27
C TRP A 563 -4.97 -9.98 -50.65
N ASN A 564 -3.88 -10.68 -50.94
CA ASN A 564 -3.80 -12.09 -51.26
C ASN A 564 -2.58 -12.77 -50.56
N ASP A 565 -2.48 -14.10 -50.64
CA ASP A 565 -1.42 -14.88 -49.96
C ASP A 565 0.02 -14.59 -50.45
N THR A 566 0.20 -13.90 -51.58
CA THR A 566 1.52 -13.50 -52.11
C THR A 566 1.92 -12.07 -51.75
N ASP A 567 1.02 -11.23 -51.23
CA ASP A 567 1.35 -9.83 -50.92
C ASP A 567 2.26 -9.72 -49.68
N GLU A 568 3.17 -8.75 -49.68
CA GLU A 568 4.02 -8.47 -48.53
C GLU A 568 3.19 -7.85 -47.39
N VAL A 569 3.28 -8.43 -46.18
CA VAL A 569 2.39 -8.03 -45.07
C VAL A 569 2.62 -6.57 -44.64
N GLY A 570 3.86 -6.08 -44.79
CA GLY A 570 4.19 -4.67 -44.54
C GLY A 570 3.33 -3.73 -45.37
N SER A 571 3.22 -3.96 -46.68
CA SER A 571 2.37 -3.13 -47.57
C SER A 571 0.90 -3.15 -47.14
N ILE A 572 0.38 -4.30 -46.70
CA ILE A 572 -1.00 -4.42 -46.22
C ILE A 572 -1.23 -3.53 -44.97
N ILE A 573 -0.29 -3.55 -44.01
CA ILE A 573 -0.37 -2.78 -42.76
C ILE A 573 -0.11 -1.28 -43.00
N ASP A 574 0.89 -0.93 -43.81
CA ASP A 574 1.28 0.45 -44.10
C ASP A 574 0.14 1.24 -44.81
N ASN A 575 -0.77 0.55 -45.52
CA ASN A 575 -1.95 1.13 -46.15
C ASN A 575 -3.06 1.55 -45.15
N ILE A 576 -3.06 1.02 -43.91
CA ILE A 576 -4.20 1.16 -42.98
C ILE A 576 -4.48 2.62 -42.55
N PRO A 577 -3.49 3.47 -42.25
CA PRO A 577 -3.74 4.88 -41.96
C PRO A 577 -4.43 5.62 -43.12
N GLY A 578 -3.99 5.40 -44.37
CA GLY A 578 -4.57 6.04 -45.56
C GLY A 578 -6.00 5.58 -45.86
N ILE A 579 -6.27 4.28 -45.68
CA ILE A 579 -7.63 3.72 -45.75
C ILE A 579 -8.51 4.29 -44.63
N GLY A 580 -8.00 4.35 -43.39
CA GLY A 580 -8.71 4.90 -42.24
C GLY A 580 -9.13 6.35 -42.46
N ASP A 581 -8.22 7.16 -42.99
CA ASP A 581 -8.42 8.55 -43.38
C ASP A 581 -9.58 8.73 -44.38
N LEU A 582 -9.65 7.89 -45.42
CA LEU A 582 -10.72 7.92 -46.42
C LEU A 582 -12.09 7.58 -45.81
N ILE A 583 -12.15 6.58 -44.95
CA ILE A 583 -13.39 6.16 -44.26
C ILE A 583 -13.87 7.27 -43.33
N PHE A 584 -12.96 7.86 -42.57
CA PHE A 584 -13.29 8.93 -41.64
C PHE A 584 -13.74 10.20 -42.35
N ASP A 585 -13.15 10.53 -43.50
CA ASP A 585 -13.63 11.62 -44.37
C ASP A 585 -15.04 11.35 -44.91
N ASP A 586 -15.36 10.14 -45.39
CA ASP A 586 -16.72 9.78 -45.83
C ASP A 586 -17.74 9.82 -44.67
N PHE A 587 -17.36 9.36 -43.47
CA PHE A 587 -18.18 9.46 -42.26
C PHE A 587 -18.45 10.92 -41.86
N ARG A 588 -17.39 11.74 -41.79
CA ARG A 588 -17.47 13.18 -41.46
C ARG A 588 -18.31 13.97 -42.47
N ARG A 589 -18.32 13.54 -43.75
CA ARG A 589 -19.16 14.12 -44.81
C ARG A 589 -20.61 13.63 -44.79
N GLY A 590 -20.95 12.67 -43.92
CA GLY A 590 -22.30 12.09 -43.84
C GLY A 590 -22.68 11.26 -45.07
N TRP A 591 -21.73 10.55 -45.67
CA TRP A 591 -21.95 9.87 -46.96
C TRP A 591 -23.05 8.79 -46.87
N PRO A 592 -24.05 8.76 -47.78
CA PRO A 592 -25.14 7.80 -47.71
C PRO A 592 -24.64 6.34 -47.75
N GLY A 593 -25.03 5.54 -46.76
CA GLY A 593 -24.61 4.13 -46.68
C GLY A 593 -23.22 3.90 -46.08
N ILE A 594 -22.62 4.90 -45.42
CA ILE A 594 -21.34 4.74 -44.71
C ILE A 594 -21.36 3.59 -43.70
N GLU A 595 -22.47 3.33 -43.01
CA GLU A 595 -22.58 2.21 -42.06
C GLU A 595 -22.39 0.85 -42.73
N LYS A 596 -23.02 0.62 -43.89
CA LYS A 596 -22.84 -0.60 -44.71
C LYS A 596 -21.42 -0.70 -45.27
N SER A 597 -20.79 0.44 -45.54
CA SER A 597 -19.38 0.47 -45.95
C SER A 597 -18.51 -0.01 -44.78
N ILE A 598 -18.68 0.55 -43.57
CA ILE A 598 -17.97 0.13 -42.36
C ILE A 598 -18.16 -1.37 -42.09
N GLU A 599 -19.41 -1.85 -42.12
CA GLU A 599 -19.75 -3.27 -41.99
C GLU A 599 -19.01 -4.15 -43.02
N SER A 600 -19.01 -3.75 -44.30
CA SER A 600 -18.34 -4.49 -45.38
C SER A 600 -16.83 -4.58 -45.17
N MET A 601 -16.17 -3.49 -44.76
CA MET A 601 -14.74 -3.49 -44.50
C MET A 601 -14.38 -4.35 -43.29
N LEU A 602 -15.21 -4.31 -42.23
CA LEU A 602 -15.04 -5.16 -41.06
C LEU A 602 -15.20 -6.65 -41.40
N ILE A 603 -16.14 -7.01 -42.30
CA ILE A 603 -16.27 -8.37 -42.85
C ILE A 603 -14.99 -8.81 -43.57
N ALA A 604 -14.35 -7.92 -44.35
CA ALA A 604 -13.06 -8.21 -44.98
C ALA A 604 -11.94 -8.40 -43.94
N PHE A 605 -11.91 -7.58 -42.87
CA PHE A 605 -10.92 -7.70 -41.79
C PHE A 605 -11.04 -9.01 -40.99
N GLN A 606 -12.19 -9.69 -40.99
CA GLN A 606 -12.33 -11.01 -40.34
C GLN A 606 -11.41 -12.09 -40.91
N GLN A 607 -10.96 -11.91 -42.15
CA GLN A 607 -10.05 -12.82 -42.85
C GLN A 607 -8.59 -12.62 -42.44
N PHE A 608 -8.24 -11.42 -41.93
CA PHE A 608 -6.91 -11.11 -41.40
C PHE A 608 -7.00 -10.15 -40.18
N PRO A 609 -7.46 -10.65 -39.02
CA PRO A 609 -7.79 -9.84 -37.84
C PRO A 609 -6.70 -8.88 -37.31
N CYS A 610 -5.42 -9.10 -37.58
CA CYS A 610 -4.36 -8.14 -37.24
C CYS A 610 -4.58 -6.76 -37.88
N ILE A 611 -5.26 -6.69 -39.05
CA ILE A 611 -5.63 -5.43 -39.70
C ILE A 611 -6.65 -4.65 -38.85
N PHE A 612 -7.63 -5.34 -38.25
CA PHE A 612 -8.57 -4.70 -37.34
C PHE A 612 -7.85 -4.12 -36.11
N VAL A 613 -6.86 -4.84 -35.57
CA VAL A 613 -6.02 -4.33 -34.48
C VAL A 613 -5.27 -3.05 -34.90
N CYS A 614 -4.63 -3.05 -36.09
CA CYS A 614 -3.96 -1.87 -36.63
C CYS A 614 -4.92 -0.70 -36.83
N PHE A 615 -6.14 -0.95 -37.33
CA PHE A 615 -7.16 0.08 -37.53
C PHE A 615 -7.65 0.71 -36.21
N ILE A 616 -7.87 -0.10 -35.16
CA ILE A 616 -8.22 0.42 -33.82
C ILE A 616 -7.06 1.21 -33.19
N GLN A 617 -5.82 0.74 -33.36
CA GLN A 617 -4.63 1.47 -32.90
C GLN A 617 -4.45 2.81 -33.63
N TRP A 618 -4.64 2.83 -34.95
CA TRP A 618 -4.64 4.07 -35.74
C TRP A 618 -5.70 5.05 -35.22
N LEU A 619 -6.94 4.60 -34.98
CA LEU A 619 -8.02 5.41 -34.40
C LEU A 619 -7.63 6.03 -33.05
N GLU A 620 -6.99 5.25 -32.17
CA GLU A 620 -6.59 5.70 -30.84
C GLU A 620 -5.54 6.82 -30.87
N THR A 621 -4.67 6.82 -31.89
CA THR A 621 -3.65 7.87 -32.04
C THR A 621 -4.17 9.20 -32.56
N GLN A 622 -5.43 9.28 -33.04
CA GLN A 622 -6.02 10.51 -33.61
C GLN A 622 -6.37 11.56 -32.53
N THR A 623 -5.36 11.96 -31.77
CA THR A 623 -5.46 12.90 -30.63
C THR A 623 -5.01 14.31 -31.04
N PRO A 624 -5.59 15.39 -30.45
CA PRO A 624 -6.69 15.40 -29.49
C PRO A 624 -8.01 14.90 -30.11
N MET A 625 -8.65 13.99 -29.39
CA MET A 625 -9.74 13.17 -29.94
C MET A 625 -11.02 14.00 -30.10
N SER A 626 -11.32 14.39 -31.34
CA SER A 626 -12.54 15.14 -31.68
C SER A 626 -13.80 14.29 -31.44
N ASP A 627 -14.94 14.93 -31.19
CA ASP A 627 -16.21 14.20 -31.02
C ASP A 627 -16.59 13.39 -32.27
N ASN A 628 -16.21 13.85 -33.47
CA ASN A 628 -16.37 13.09 -34.71
C ASN A 628 -15.62 11.75 -34.67
N ILE A 629 -14.38 11.72 -34.15
CA ILE A 629 -13.59 10.48 -34.00
C ILE A 629 -14.25 9.58 -32.96
N ARG A 630 -14.70 10.14 -31.83
CA ARG A 630 -15.39 9.39 -30.77
C ARG A 630 -16.72 8.79 -31.23
N ASP A 631 -17.47 9.52 -32.05
CA ASP A 631 -18.73 9.06 -32.66
C ASP A 631 -18.45 7.98 -33.73
N PHE A 632 -17.43 8.18 -34.57
CA PHE A 632 -16.99 7.17 -35.55
C PHE A 632 -16.53 5.87 -34.87
N SER A 633 -15.67 5.96 -33.86
CA SER A 633 -15.21 4.79 -33.10
C SER A 633 -16.34 4.07 -32.38
N ARG A 634 -17.31 4.81 -31.81
CA ARG A 634 -18.52 4.19 -31.25
C ARG A 634 -19.33 3.45 -32.31
N LYS A 635 -19.53 4.04 -33.50
CA LYS A 635 -20.26 3.37 -34.60
C LYS A 635 -19.54 2.13 -35.13
N VAL A 636 -18.21 2.17 -35.26
CA VAL A 636 -17.39 0.98 -35.58
C VAL A 636 -17.64 -0.13 -34.56
N VAL A 637 -17.51 0.18 -33.26
CA VAL A 637 -17.67 -0.80 -32.17
C VAL A 637 -19.10 -1.33 -32.06
N GLU A 638 -20.11 -0.52 -32.37
CA GLU A 638 -21.53 -0.90 -32.46
C GLU A 638 -21.76 -1.93 -33.58
N ILE A 639 -21.36 -1.61 -34.82
CA ILE A 639 -21.45 -2.51 -35.99
C ILE A 639 -20.72 -3.84 -35.70
N CYS A 640 -19.56 -3.78 -35.05
CA CYS A 640 -18.81 -4.98 -34.67
C CYS A 640 -19.54 -5.89 -33.66
N LYS A 641 -20.40 -5.34 -32.80
CA LYS A 641 -21.16 -6.08 -31.79
C LYS A 641 -22.51 -6.57 -32.29
N GLU A 642 -23.13 -5.84 -33.21
CA GLU A 642 -24.52 -6.04 -33.63
C GLU A 642 -24.63 -6.73 -35.00
N SER A 643 -23.81 -6.35 -35.97
CA SER A 643 -23.95 -6.74 -37.37
C SER A 643 -23.09 -7.95 -37.76
N LEU A 644 -21.90 -8.09 -37.17
CA LEU A 644 -20.99 -9.18 -37.51
C LEU A 644 -21.46 -10.52 -36.93
N PRO A 645 -21.41 -11.62 -37.70
CA PRO A 645 -21.94 -12.91 -37.27
C PRO A 645 -21.16 -13.43 -36.05
N LYS A 646 -21.86 -13.70 -34.94
CA LYS A 646 -21.30 -14.27 -33.69
C LYS A 646 -20.62 -15.65 -33.83
N ALA A 647 -20.56 -16.19 -35.05
CA ALA A 647 -19.91 -17.44 -35.42
C ALA A 647 -18.60 -17.26 -36.23
N SER A 648 -18.18 -16.03 -36.57
CA SER A 648 -16.96 -15.77 -37.35
C SER A 648 -15.67 -15.84 -36.50
N SER A 649 -14.72 -16.66 -36.97
CA SER A 649 -13.35 -16.94 -36.50
C SER A 649 -12.97 -16.64 -35.02
N LYS A 650 -12.37 -17.63 -34.36
CA LYS A 650 -11.83 -17.48 -32.99
C LYS A 650 -10.75 -16.38 -32.90
N SER A 651 -9.98 -16.17 -33.97
CA SER A 651 -9.03 -15.05 -34.06
C SER A 651 -9.70 -13.68 -34.11
N TRP A 652 -10.90 -13.54 -34.68
CA TRP A 652 -11.68 -12.29 -34.61
C TRP A 652 -12.10 -11.95 -33.18
N ALA A 653 -12.67 -12.93 -32.45
CA ALA A 653 -13.02 -12.76 -31.04
C ALA A 653 -11.78 -12.42 -30.18
N PHE A 654 -10.64 -13.03 -30.49
CA PHE A 654 -9.36 -12.71 -29.84
C PHE A 654 -8.87 -11.30 -30.20
N ALA A 655 -8.98 -10.85 -31.45
CA ALA A 655 -8.58 -9.51 -31.85
C ALA A 655 -9.36 -8.43 -31.08
N PHE A 656 -10.68 -8.61 -30.92
CA PHE A 656 -11.49 -7.76 -30.03
C PHE A 656 -10.97 -7.73 -28.60
N TYR A 657 -10.64 -8.89 -28.06
CA TYR A 657 -10.08 -9.01 -26.70
C TYR A 657 -8.69 -8.35 -26.58
N ALA A 658 -7.85 -8.46 -27.61
CA ALA A 658 -6.51 -7.90 -27.62
C ALA A 658 -6.51 -6.37 -27.57
N VAL A 659 -7.47 -5.71 -28.23
CA VAL A 659 -7.63 -4.24 -28.22
C VAL A 659 -8.81 -3.72 -27.39
N ASP A 660 -9.42 -4.55 -26.53
CA ASP A 660 -10.54 -4.17 -25.63
C ASP A 660 -10.26 -2.86 -24.87
N SER A 661 -9.02 -2.69 -24.38
CA SER A 661 -8.58 -1.48 -23.70
C SER A 661 -8.59 -0.21 -24.58
N ALA A 662 -8.11 -0.31 -25.83
CA ALA A 662 -8.17 0.80 -26.79
C ALA A 662 -9.62 1.13 -27.18
N ILE A 663 -10.45 0.10 -27.35
CA ILE A 663 -11.90 0.23 -27.58
C ILE A 663 -12.59 0.97 -26.42
N GLN A 664 -12.23 0.65 -25.17
CA GLN A 664 -12.78 1.34 -23.99
C GLN A 664 -12.34 2.81 -23.94
N HIS A 665 -11.07 3.11 -24.24
CA HIS A 665 -10.58 4.48 -24.34
C HIS A 665 -11.34 5.27 -25.44
N LEU A 666 -11.49 4.68 -26.63
CA LEU A 666 -12.16 5.30 -27.79
C LEU A 666 -13.67 5.53 -27.61
N THR A 667 -14.36 4.78 -26.74
CA THR A 667 -15.85 4.80 -26.68
C THR A 667 -16.45 5.60 -25.53
N ASN A 668 -15.67 5.87 -24.47
CA ASN A 668 -16.16 6.58 -23.29
C ASN A 668 -16.43 8.08 -23.56
N ARG A 669 -17.60 8.58 -23.11
CA ARG A 669 -18.09 9.96 -23.40
C ARG A 669 -17.64 11.03 -22.42
N THR A 670 -17.26 10.66 -21.19
CA THR A 670 -16.83 11.62 -20.17
C THR A 670 -15.41 12.12 -20.45
N PRO A 671 -15.13 13.44 -20.38
CA PRO A 671 -13.76 13.92 -20.33
C PRO A 671 -13.11 13.37 -19.06
N ASP A 672 -12.13 12.49 -19.22
CA ASP A 672 -11.29 11.90 -18.18
C ASP A 672 -11.99 11.68 -16.82
N ALA A 673 -13.12 10.95 -16.86
CA ALA A 673 -13.72 10.31 -15.69
C ALA A 673 -13.28 8.83 -15.69
N PRO A 674 -12.12 8.49 -15.13
CA PRO A 674 -11.28 7.45 -15.68
C PRO A 674 -11.11 6.26 -14.73
N TYR A 675 -10.73 5.14 -15.33
CA TYR A 675 -10.71 3.83 -14.71
C TYR A 675 -9.37 3.59 -14.01
N HIS A 676 -9.29 4.05 -12.76
CA HIS A 676 -8.10 3.87 -11.94
C HIS A 676 -8.15 2.58 -11.14
N VAL A 677 -7.32 1.64 -11.56
CA VAL A 677 -6.56 0.85 -10.58
C VAL A 677 -5.48 1.76 -10.00
N LYS A 678 -5.89 2.70 -9.15
CA LYS A 678 -4.98 3.43 -8.27
C LYS A 678 -4.33 2.38 -7.39
N SER A 679 -2.99 2.37 -7.32
CA SER A 679 -2.26 1.47 -6.43
C SER A 679 -2.86 1.56 -5.03
N PHE A 680 -2.87 0.47 -4.28
CA PHE A 680 -3.62 0.41 -3.03
C PHE A 680 -3.17 1.55 -2.06
N LEU A 681 -1.91 2.00 -2.18
CA LEU A 681 -1.31 3.16 -1.51
C LEU A 681 -1.95 4.50 -1.89
N LEU A 682 -2.25 4.77 -3.16
CA LEU A 682 -2.96 5.97 -3.61
C LEU A 682 -4.37 6.05 -2.97
N THR A 683 -5.04 4.91 -2.87
CA THR A 683 -6.38 4.80 -2.24
C THR A 683 -6.33 5.04 -0.73
N ILE A 684 -5.27 4.57 -0.04
CA ILE A 684 -5.07 4.83 1.40
C ILE A 684 -4.57 6.26 1.66
N ALA A 685 -3.74 6.80 0.77
CA ALA A 685 -3.18 8.14 0.85
C ALA A 685 -4.23 9.26 0.76
N HIS A 686 -5.08 9.28 -0.27
CA HIS A 686 -5.80 10.52 -0.59
C HIS A 686 -7.07 10.79 0.23
N ARG A 687 -7.65 9.79 0.92
CA ARG A 687 -8.92 9.83 1.69
C ARG A 687 -10.20 10.31 0.96
N VAL A 688 -10.08 10.99 -0.18
CA VAL A 688 -11.13 11.33 -1.15
C VAL A 688 -10.55 11.09 -2.55
N MET A 689 -11.35 10.61 -3.50
CA MET A 689 -10.89 10.25 -4.85
C MET A 689 -10.95 11.43 -5.85
N PRO A 690 -9.80 11.91 -6.35
CA PRO A 690 -9.64 12.35 -7.73
C PRO A 690 -9.15 11.18 -8.62
N LYS A 691 -9.01 11.44 -9.92
CA LYS A 691 -9.19 10.51 -11.04
C LYS A 691 -8.18 10.90 -12.18
N THR A 692 -7.32 10.04 -12.75
CA THR A 692 -6.22 10.37 -13.72
C THR A 692 -6.35 9.76 -15.16
N HIS A 693 -5.48 8.87 -15.72
CA HIS A 693 -5.73 8.28 -17.08
C HIS A 693 -5.25 6.81 -17.36
N PHE A 694 -5.74 6.15 -18.44
CA PHE A 694 -5.42 4.76 -18.89
C PHE A 694 -4.01 4.58 -19.48
N MET A 695 -3.48 5.60 -20.16
CA MET A 695 -2.18 5.52 -20.86
C MET A 695 -0.95 5.75 -19.96
N GLN A 696 -1.14 6.24 -18.73
CA GLN A 696 -0.04 6.37 -17.78
C GLN A 696 0.34 4.98 -17.23
N ALA A 697 1.56 4.54 -17.51
CA ALA A 697 2.31 3.86 -16.45
C ALA A 697 2.29 4.81 -15.25
N PRO A 698 1.94 4.35 -14.03
CA PRO A 698 1.75 5.22 -12.88
C PRO A 698 3.03 6.02 -12.74
N GLU A 699 2.93 7.34 -12.91
CA GLU A 699 4.14 8.12 -13.03
C GLU A 699 4.98 7.89 -11.78
N LYS A 700 6.30 7.87 -11.92
CA LYS A 700 7.19 7.84 -10.75
C LYS A 700 6.83 8.98 -9.78
N VAL A 701 6.20 10.04 -10.28
CA VAL A 701 5.51 11.12 -9.55
C VAL A 701 4.29 10.61 -8.76
N GLU A 702 3.25 10.01 -9.39
CA GLU A 702 2.07 9.50 -8.67
C GLU A 702 2.43 8.50 -7.57
N LEU A 703 3.33 7.55 -7.82
CA LEU A 703 3.76 6.58 -6.80
C LEU A 703 4.60 7.21 -5.69
N LYS A 704 5.41 8.22 -6.02
CA LYS A 704 6.15 9.04 -5.04
C LYS A 704 5.20 9.88 -4.19
N ASP A 705 4.15 10.44 -4.78
CA ASP A 705 3.14 11.24 -4.08
C ASP A 705 2.26 10.34 -3.19
N ALA A 706 1.88 9.15 -3.67
CA ALA A 706 1.23 8.11 -2.87
C ALA A 706 2.05 7.73 -1.64
N TYR A 707 3.35 7.46 -1.85
CA TYR A 707 4.31 7.15 -0.80
C TYR A 707 4.49 8.32 0.16
N TYR A 708 4.61 9.55 -0.34
CA TYR A 708 4.76 10.76 0.47
C TYR A 708 3.53 11.02 1.34
N ILE A 709 2.33 10.87 0.79
CA ILE A 709 1.08 11.08 1.53
C ILE A 709 0.82 9.91 2.50
N ALA A 710 1.11 8.66 2.12
CA ALA A 710 0.98 7.49 3.01
C ALA A 710 1.98 7.52 4.17
N THR A 711 3.19 8.07 3.96
CA THR A 711 4.18 8.30 5.03
C THR A 711 3.79 9.50 5.91
N GLN A 712 3.20 10.56 5.34
CA GLN A 712 2.67 11.69 6.12
C GLN A 712 1.47 11.33 7.02
N GLN A 713 0.58 10.44 6.56
CA GLN A 713 -0.68 10.16 7.27
C GLN A 713 -0.61 9.06 8.33
N GLY A 714 0.52 8.35 8.44
CA GLY A 714 0.65 7.18 9.30
C GLY A 714 -0.18 6.02 8.76
N TYR A 715 0.45 5.12 8.00
CA TYR A 715 -0.23 4.05 7.30
C TYR A 715 -1.08 3.19 8.26
N ALA A 716 -2.36 3.00 7.89
CA ALA A 716 -3.31 2.17 8.62
C ALA A 716 -3.77 0.99 7.75
N THR A 717 -3.46 -0.24 8.17
CA THR A 717 -4.07 -1.46 7.64
C THR A 717 -5.60 -1.44 7.86
N PRO A 718 -6.38 -2.28 7.15
CA PRO A 718 -7.81 -2.40 7.40
C PRO A 718 -8.15 -2.68 8.88
N ASP A 719 -7.36 -3.51 9.57
CA ASP A 719 -7.51 -3.78 11.01
C ASP A 719 -7.31 -2.51 11.87
N GLN A 720 -6.40 -1.61 11.46
CA GLN A 720 -6.13 -0.35 12.17
C GLN A 720 -7.19 0.74 11.90
N LYS A 721 -8.03 0.59 10.87
CA LYS A 721 -9.16 1.51 10.60
C LYS A 721 -10.37 1.21 11.49
N LEU A 722 -10.60 -0.07 11.81
CA LEU A 722 -11.69 -0.52 12.70
C LEU A 722 -11.52 -0.06 14.17
N HIS A 723 -10.35 0.45 14.54
CA HIS A 723 -10.05 1.00 15.87
C HIS A 723 -9.97 2.54 15.89
N LYS A 724 -10.35 3.22 14.80
CA LYS A 724 -10.32 4.70 14.68
C LYS A 724 -11.68 5.33 14.31
N ASN A 725 -12.71 4.51 14.15
CA ASN A 725 -14.12 4.89 14.04
C ASN A 725 -14.88 4.29 15.23
#